data_AF-A0A4Y8BRB4-F1
#
_entry.id   AF-A0A4Y8BRB4-F1
#
_cell.length_a   1.000
_cell.length_b   1.000
_cell.length_c   1.000
_cell.angle_alpha   90.00
_cell.angle_beta   90.00
_cell.angle_gamma   90.00
#
_symmetry.space_group_name_H-M   'P 1'
#
loop_
_entity.id
_entity.type
_entity.pdbx_description
1 polymer ?
#
loop_
_entity_poly.entity_id
_entity_poly.type
_entity_poly.pdbx_seq_one_letter_code
_entity_poly.pdbx_strand_id
1 'polypeptide(L)'
;MEKQELEQRKQELEQRKQELEQRENELSKREQEQETRKQKLNEFSIRLKEQQEKLKKEQEALESEKETYKQEIEDKVNSEFNVRVNQAIEKQTQAIQKEQEILLNKQKDYHTKEIILKEKEQELELKTLEIDNAKKELKNTYEARLQEEIKRKKADFVSKLDAEFNEKFKEKIDSLEQKREQLAEQKEQIQVERINLNAEKKAFEASKQKEFERLQDKVQARIDSLQNKLKTEQEEREKLENEYKILRESYGEYERFKDRDLISEKNELEQERKRLEVRLKQVEDDREERINAIQERANKKEQFYNKQLDKIEEYNRLESELNILKIEYDNLNKQLREQDYYKKKYEEADDRLKQLQSQFMGKEEQIKREEAIKQDYALEIQLNSENKNKENDELKWLEYIESNMKKYGVEYPRRLLYAFHTTLKTASMSPLSILSGVSGTGKSELPKLYAYFGGFNFLSEAVQPTWDSPASMVGFYNTIEGKFDATNLFKFLVQTSINSKQEDENAPNPYGLKESMNLILLDELNLAHIELYFAEFLSKFETKRGSNNVNLDIPIGAGLTMPIKLDSNLLWVGAMNEDETTKSLSDKVLDRAFCLNFPRPKELVSRLELKKLNDICEFKWLPKTTWESWVSKTQKNINLTKYKGIAEKINEKLAKAHRAIGHRVWQSMEAYMLHYPLIDDREKVLKIAFEDSIVQKIMPKLRGMELHGEEKKVLDEINDIILKEVPNLEKDFKYAMSNPYGQFKFNSAYYLDSQENAKSKEDKKA
;
A
#
# COMPACT_ATOMS: atom_id res chain seq x y z
N MET A 1 -14.36 -117.85 -86.91
CA MET A 1 -14.93 -116.65 -86.25
C MET A 1 -13.92 -115.50 -86.22
N GLU A 2 -12.66 -115.75 -85.84
CA GLU A 2 -11.57 -114.76 -85.69
C GLU A 2 -11.50 -113.62 -86.73
N LYS A 3 -11.78 -113.88 -88.03
CA LYS A 3 -11.76 -112.81 -89.05
C LYS A 3 -12.77 -111.68 -88.79
N GLN A 4 -14.01 -111.99 -88.38
CA GLN A 4 -15.03 -110.95 -88.15
C GLN A 4 -14.70 -110.12 -86.89
N GLU A 5 -14.18 -110.78 -85.87
CA GLU A 5 -13.75 -110.15 -84.62
C GLU A 5 -12.57 -109.18 -84.86
N LEU A 6 -11.61 -109.56 -85.70
CA LEU A 6 -10.48 -108.72 -86.08
C LEU A 6 -10.88 -107.53 -86.99
N GLU A 7 -11.97 -107.67 -87.73
CA GLU A 7 -12.49 -106.63 -88.63
C GLU A 7 -13.34 -105.59 -87.88
N GLN A 8 -14.19 -106.01 -86.93
CA GLN A 8 -14.85 -105.11 -85.97
C GLN A 8 -13.82 -104.34 -85.12
N ARG A 9 -12.80 -105.03 -84.61
CA ARG A 9 -11.75 -104.42 -83.77
C ARG A 9 -10.86 -103.44 -84.54
N LYS A 10 -10.76 -103.58 -85.87
CA LYS A 10 -10.20 -102.54 -86.75
C LYS A 10 -11.12 -101.33 -86.83
N GLN A 11 -12.41 -101.51 -87.07
CA GLN A 11 -13.38 -100.40 -87.15
C GLN A 11 -13.48 -99.62 -85.83
N GLU A 12 -13.47 -100.30 -84.67
CA GLU A 12 -13.34 -99.64 -83.36
C GLU A 12 -12.04 -98.84 -83.26
N LEU A 13 -10.89 -99.42 -83.62
CA LEU A 13 -9.60 -98.71 -83.58
C LEU A 13 -9.59 -97.49 -84.50
N GLU A 14 -10.22 -97.58 -85.67
CA GLU A 14 -10.25 -96.52 -86.67
C GLU A 14 -11.20 -95.37 -86.29
N GLN A 15 -12.39 -95.67 -85.76
CA GLN A 15 -13.27 -94.69 -85.13
C GLN A 15 -12.60 -94.01 -83.94
N ARG A 16 -12.00 -94.79 -83.04
CA ARG A 16 -11.32 -94.28 -81.85
C ARG A 16 -10.07 -93.46 -82.20
N LYS A 17 -9.45 -93.70 -83.35
CA LYS A 17 -8.39 -92.85 -83.91
C LYS A 17 -8.94 -91.52 -84.41
N GLN A 18 -10.09 -91.52 -85.09
CA GLN A 18 -10.77 -90.28 -85.51
C GLN A 18 -11.28 -89.46 -84.31
N GLU A 19 -11.80 -90.10 -83.26
CA GLU A 19 -12.13 -89.41 -82.00
C GLU A 19 -10.90 -88.79 -81.34
N LEU A 20 -9.75 -89.50 -81.33
CA LEU A 20 -8.50 -88.97 -80.81
C LEU A 20 -7.98 -87.79 -81.65
N GLU A 21 -7.95 -87.90 -82.99
CA GLU A 21 -7.55 -86.81 -83.88
C GLU A 21 -8.47 -85.57 -83.72
N GLN A 22 -9.79 -85.76 -83.57
CA GLN A 22 -10.71 -84.65 -83.29
C GLN A 22 -10.42 -84.01 -81.91
N ARG A 23 -10.16 -84.83 -80.89
CA ARG A 23 -9.90 -84.38 -79.52
C ARG A 23 -8.54 -83.71 -79.36
N GLU A 24 -7.51 -84.14 -80.09
CA GLU A 24 -6.22 -83.45 -80.21
C GLU A 24 -6.39 -82.10 -80.93
N ASN A 25 -7.22 -82.02 -81.97
CA ASN A 25 -7.53 -80.75 -82.63
C ASN A 25 -8.34 -79.78 -81.74
N GLU A 26 -9.25 -80.29 -80.90
CA GLU A 26 -9.93 -79.45 -79.88
C GLU A 26 -8.98 -79.00 -78.77
N LEU A 27 -8.09 -79.87 -78.30
CA LEU A 27 -7.08 -79.55 -77.29
C LEU A 27 -6.11 -78.49 -77.83
N SER A 28 -5.56 -78.68 -79.03
CA SER A 28 -4.68 -77.72 -79.71
C SER A 28 -5.33 -76.34 -79.85
N LYS A 29 -6.61 -76.27 -80.26
CA LYS A 29 -7.37 -75.00 -80.28
C LYS A 29 -7.54 -74.38 -78.90
N ARG A 30 -7.86 -75.18 -77.87
CA ARG A 30 -8.00 -74.69 -76.49
C ARG A 30 -6.67 -74.24 -75.89
N GLU A 31 -5.56 -74.86 -76.25
CA GLU A 31 -4.22 -74.44 -75.86
C GLU A 31 -3.86 -73.10 -76.52
N GLN A 32 -4.13 -72.93 -77.82
CA GLN A 32 -3.97 -71.64 -78.51
C GLN A 32 -4.89 -70.54 -77.93
N GLU A 33 -6.14 -70.86 -77.57
CA GLU A 33 -7.03 -69.92 -76.88
C GLU A 33 -6.55 -69.58 -75.47
N GLN A 34 -5.99 -70.55 -74.72
CA GLN A 34 -5.38 -70.28 -73.41
C GLN A 34 -4.09 -69.47 -73.53
N GLU A 35 -3.26 -69.72 -74.53
CA GLU A 35 -1.99 -69.02 -74.74
C GLU A 35 -2.22 -67.57 -75.19
N THR A 36 -3.13 -67.34 -76.14
CA THR A 36 -3.54 -65.98 -76.52
C THR A 36 -4.28 -65.25 -75.39
N ARG A 37 -5.02 -65.95 -74.51
CA ARG A 37 -5.53 -65.37 -73.25
C ARG A 37 -4.40 -65.01 -72.28
N LYS A 38 -3.43 -65.91 -72.06
CA LYS A 38 -2.26 -65.65 -71.20
C LYS A 38 -1.46 -64.44 -71.70
N GLN A 39 -1.21 -64.34 -73.00
CA GLN A 39 -0.54 -63.19 -73.63
C GLN A 39 -1.29 -61.88 -73.35
N LYS A 40 -2.60 -61.82 -73.65
CA LYS A 40 -3.43 -60.63 -73.38
C LYS A 40 -3.51 -60.26 -71.90
N LEU A 41 -3.56 -61.24 -71.01
CA LEU A 41 -3.58 -61.02 -69.56
C LEU A 41 -2.22 -60.51 -69.06
N ASN A 42 -1.11 -60.99 -69.64
CA ASN A 42 0.24 -60.52 -69.36
C ASN A 42 0.44 -59.07 -69.85
N GLU A 43 0.05 -58.75 -71.10
CA GLU A 43 0.00 -57.38 -71.63
C GLU A 43 -0.83 -56.44 -70.75
N PHE A 44 -2.01 -56.89 -70.29
CA PHE A 44 -2.85 -56.11 -69.40
C PHE A 44 -2.17 -55.87 -68.04
N SER A 45 -1.48 -56.88 -67.49
CA SER A 45 -0.72 -56.75 -66.24
C SER A 45 0.47 -55.78 -66.36
N ILE A 46 1.11 -55.73 -67.53
CA ILE A 46 2.20 -54.79 -67.83
C ILE A 46 1.64 -53.36 -67.89
N ARG A 47 0.58 -53.13 -68.68
CA ARG A 47 -0.09 -51.82 -68.77
C ARG A 47 -0.62 -51.33 -67.42
N LEU A 48 -1.13 -52.23 -66.57
CA LEU A 48 -1.64 -51.88 -65.25
C LEU A 48 -0.50 -51.50 -64.29
N LYS A 49 0.68 -52.14 -64.38
CA LYS A 49 1.90 -51.71 -63.69
C LYS A 49 2.41 -50.36 -64.21
N GLU A 50 2.45 -50.16 -65.53
CA GLU A 50 2.84 -48.87 -66.13
C GLU A 50 1.91 -47.72 -65.69
N GLN A 51 0.61 -47.98 -65.57
CA GLN A 51 -0.35 -47.02 -65.03
C GLN A 51 -0.15 -46.76 -63.53
N GLN A 52 0.13 -47.79 -62.73
CA GLN A 52 0.46 -47.64 -61.30
C GLN A 52 1.76 -46.86 -61.08
N GLU A 53 2.81 -47.11 -61.87
CA GLU A 53 4.05 -46.33 -61.80
C GLU A 53 3.87 -44.87 -62.24
N LYS A 54 3.03 -44.61 -63.26
CA LYS A 54 2.69 -43.24 -63.67
C LYS A 54 1.92 -42.51 -62.58
N LEU A 55 0.84 -43.10 -62.05
CA LEU A 55 0.06 -42.53 -60.95
C LEU A 55 0.93 -42.29 -59.71
N LYS A 56 1.87 -43.20 -59.39
CA LYS A 56 2.79 -42.99 -58.26
C LYS A 56 3.77 -41.84 -58.49
N LYS A 57 4.33 -41.71 -59.71
CA LYS A 57 5.18 -40.57 -60.08
C LYS A 57 4.41 -39.25 -60.13
N GLU A 58 3.14 -39.27 -60.54
CA GLU A 58 2.25 -38.11 -60.48
C GLU A 58 1.91 -37.73 -59.02
N GLN A 59 1.72 -38.70 -58.12
CA GLN A 59 1.56 -38.44 -56.68
C GLN A 59 2.84 -37.87 -56.05
N GLU A 60 3.99 -38.49 -56.28
CA GLU A 60 5.30 -38.02 -55.79
C GLU A 60 5.63 -36.61 -56.30
N ALA A 61 5.30 -36.32 -57.56
CA ALA A 61 5.40 -34.97 -58.13
C ALA A 61 4.46 -33.98 -57.42
N LEU A 62 3.17 -34.32 -57.26
CA LEU A 62 2.16 -33.44 -56.65
C LEU A 62 2.41 -33.19 -55.15
N GLU A 63 3.01 -34.15 -54.44
CA GLU A 63 3.47 -33.95 -53.06
C GLU A 63 4.69 -33.03 -53.01
N SER A 64 5.66 -33.18 -53.92
CA SER A 64 6.79 -32.24 -54.02
C SER A 64 6.37 -30.81 -54.40
N GLU A 65 5.39 -30.63 -55.30
CA GLU A 65 4.80 -29.32 -55.61
C GLU A 65 4.05 -28.73 -54.40
N LYS A 66 3.43 -29.57 -53.57
CA LYS A 66 2.81 -29.12 -52.31
C LYS A 66 3.85 -28.66 -51.29
N GLU A 67 4.95 -29.39 -51.15
CA GLU A 67 6.02 -29.00 -50.21
C GLU A 67 6.72 -27.71 -50.65
N THR A 68 7.01 -27.53 -51.95
CA THR A 68 7.57 -26.27 -52.46
C THR A 68 6.57 -25.12 -52.35
N TYR A 69 5.28 -25.31 -52.64
CA TYR A 69 4.27 -24.27 -52.39
C TYR A 69 4.13 -23.92 -50.90
N LYS A 70 4.23 -24.91 -50.00
CA LYS A 70 4.19 -24.67 -48.54
C LYS A 70 5.42 -23.88 -48.09
N GLN A 71 6.61 -24.26 -48.55
CA GLN A 71 7.85 -23.53 -48.27
C GLN A 71 7.80 -22.10 -48.85
N GLU A 72 7.34 -21.91 -50.09
CA GLU A 72 7.15 -20.56 -50.66
C GLU A 72 6.16 -19.70 -49.86
N ILE A 73 5.10 -20.29 -49.30
CA ILE A 73 4.15 -19.56 -48.45
C ILE A 73 4.77 -19.24 -47.08
N GLU A 74 5.46 -20.19 -46.46
CA GLU A 74 6.15 -20.00 -45.18
C GLU A 74 7.27 -18.93 -45.33
N ASP A 75 8.06 -18.95 -46.39
CA ASP A 75 9.08 -17.94 -46.69
C ASP A 75 8.48 -16.57 -47.04
N LYS A 76 7.35 -16.50 -47.76
CA LYS A 76 6.65 -15.22 -48.02
C LYS A 76 6.04 -14.63 -46.74
N VAL A 77 5.43 -15.45 -45.89
CA VAL A 77 4.88 -15.01 -44.60
C VAL A 77 6.01 -14.60 -43.66
N ASN A 78 7.08 -15.39 -43.54
CA ASN A 78 8.23 -15.07 -42.71
C ASN A 78 8.97 -13.83 -43.20
N SER A 79 9.14 -13.63 -44.50
CA SER A 79 9.77 -12.42 -45.04
C SER A 79 8.90 -11.17 -44.88
N GLU A 80 7.58 -11.22 -45.12
CA GLU A 80 6.69 -10.09 -44.79
C GLU A 80 6.67 -9.79 -43.28
N PHE A 81 6.61 -10.83 -42.44
CA PHE A 81 6.61 -10.69 -40.99
C PHE A 81 7.93 -10.07 -40.50
N ASN A 82 9.08 -10.61 -40.94
CA ASN A 82 10.40 -10.08 -40.59
C ASN A 82 10.60 -8.66 -41.13
N VAL A 83 10.09 -8.30 -42.32
CA VAL A 83 10.12 -6.92 -42.80
C VAL A 83 9.27 -6.00 -41.92
N ARG A 84 8.07 -6.39 -41.51
CA ARG A 84 7.22 -5.58 -40.61
C ARG A 84 7.82 -5.46 -39.20
N VAL A 85 8.38 -6.54 -38.66
CA VAL A 85 9.04 -6.56 -37.36
C VAL A 85 10.32 -5.71 -37.40
N ASN A 86 11.17 -5.86 -38.42
CA ASN A 86 12.36 -5.04 -38.57
C ASN A 86 12.02 -3.56 -38.77
N GLN A 87 10.98 -3.22 -39.54
CA GLN A 87 10.51 -1.82 -39.66
C GLN A 87 9.93 -1.26 -38.34
N ALA A 88 9.32 -2.09 -37.50
CA ALA A 88 8.86 -1.68 -36.17
C ALA A 88 10.04 -1.47 -35.21
N ILE A 89 11.01 -2.39 -35.23
CA ILE A 89 12.26 -2.31 -34.47
C ILE A 89 13.08 -1.10 -34.93
N GLU A 90 13.23 -0.83 -36.23
CA GLU A 90 13.92 0.36 -36.75
C GLU A 90 13.22 1.64 -36.31
N LYS A 91 11.88 1.70 -36.35
CA LYS A 91 11.13 2.88 -35.86
C LYS A 91 11.32 3.11 -34.36
N GLN A 92 11.28 2.06 -33.54
CA GLN A 92 11.58 2.19 -32.11
C GLN A 92 13.05 2.53 -31.86
N THR A 93 13.99 1.91 -32.59
CA THR A 93 15.43 2.19 -32.48
C THR A 93 15.75 3.62 -32.88
N GLN A 94 15.14 4.16 -33.94
CA GLN A 94 15.29 5.56 -34.34
C GLN A 94 14.63 6.53 -33.35
N ALA A 95 13.53 6.15 -32.69
CA ALA A 95 12.94 6.94 -31.61
C ALA A 95 13.86 6.98 -30.39
N ILE A 96 14.35 5.82 -29.94
CA ILE A 96 15.30 5.66 -28.83
C ILE A 96 16.63 6.39 -29.13
N GLN A 97 17.15 6.29 -30.36
CA GLN A 97 18.35 7.03 -30.78
C GLN A 97 18.13 8.55 -30.74
N LYS A 98 16.96 9.05 -31.14
CA LYS A 98 16.63 10.49 -31.00
C LYS A 98 16.49 10.91 -29.55
N GLU A 99 15.90 10.09 -28.68
CA GLU A 99 15.88 10.37 -27.24
C GLU A 99 17.30 10.32 -26.64
N GLN A 100 18.15 9.40 -27.07
CA GLN A 100 19.56 9.33 -26.69
C GLN A 100 20.36 10.53 -27.20
N GLU A 101 20.15 11.04 -28.42
CA GLU A 101 20.77 12.28 -28.89
C GLU A 101 20.29 13.50 -28.10
N ILE A 102 19.00 13.57 -27.78
CA ILE A 102 18.43 14.64 -26.93
C ILE A 102 19.01 14.58 -25.50
N LEU A 103 19.16 13.38 -24.93
CA LEU A 103 19.78 13.16 -23.62
C LEU A 103 21.29 13.48 -23.65
N LEU A 104 22.01 13.04 -24.68
CA LEU A 104 23.44 13.28 -24.85
C LEU A 104 23.75 14.77 -25.08
N ASN A 105 22.91 15.49 -25.82
CA ASN A 105 23.05 16.94 -25.99
C ASN A 105 22.69 17.69 -24.70
N LYS A 106 21.66 17.27 -23.96
CA LYS A 106 21.42 17.78 -22.59
C LYS A 106 22.60 17.50 -21.66
N GLN A 107 23.19 16.32 -21.72
CA GLN A 107 24.35 15.94 -20.90
C GLN A 107 25.57 16.81 -21.24
N LYS A 108 25.82 17.06 -22.52
CA LYS A 108 26.84 18.03 -22.98
C LYS A 108 26.54 19.43 -22.44
N ASP A 109 25.32 19.94 -22.59
CA ASP A 109 24.92 21.26 -22.06
C ASP A 109 25.12 21.37 -20.55
N TYR A 110 24.81 20.31 -19.78
CA TYR A 110 25.07 20.27 -18.34
C TYR A 110 26.56 20.25 -18.02
N HIS A 111 27.37 19.49 -18.76
CA HIS A 111 28.82 19.44 -18.54
C HIS A 111 29.53 20.75 -18.94
N THR A 112 29.08 21.44 -20.00
CA THR A 112 29.55 22.79 -20.33
C THR A 112 29.20 23.78 -19.21
N LYS A 113 28.00 23.68 -18.63
CA LYS A 113 27.60 24.49 -17.45
C LYS A 113 28.44 24.16 -16.22
N GLU A 114 28.75 22.90 -15.98
CA GLU A 114 29.61 22.42 -14.88
C GLU A 114 31.04 22.99 -15.00
N ILE A 115 31.60 23.01 -16.20
CA ILE A 115 32.92 23.61 -16.47
C ILE A 115 32.89 25.12 -16.19
N ILE A 116 31.90 25.85 -16.73
CA ILE A 116 31.71 27.30 -16.48
C ILE A 116 31.50 27.60 -14.98
N LEU A 117 30.91 26.67 -14.22
CA LEU A 117 30.72 26.82 -12.78
C LEU A 117 32.05 26.70 -12.04
N LYS A 118 32.88 25.69 -12.37
CA LYS A 118 34.22 25.48 -11.80
C LYS A 118 35.20 26.61 -12.13
N GLU A 119 35.13 27.16 -13.35
CA GLU A 119 35.91 28.35 -13.73
C GLU A 119 35.55 29.55 -12.84
N LYS A 120 34.25 29.73 -12.51
CA LYS A 120 33.80 30.79 -11.59
C LYS A 120 34.13 30.52 -10.13
N GLU A 121 34.13 29.27 -9.69
CA GLU A 121 34.59 28.87 -8.34
C GLU A 121 36.07 29.26 -8.17
N GLN A 122 36.92 28.94 -9.16
CA GLN A 122 38.35 29.33 -9.15
C GLN A 122 38.56 30.84 -9.19
N GLU A 123 37.75 31.58 -9.97
CA GLU A 123 37.79 33.05 -9.99
C GLU A 123 37.38 33.67 -8.64
N LEU A 124 36.46 33.04 -7.91
CA LEU A 124 36.05 33.45 -6.56
C LEU A 124 37.11 33.12 -5.51
N GLU A 125 37.71 31.92 -5.54
CA GLU A 125 38.80 31.54 -4.62
C GLU A 125 39.96 32.54 -4.70
N LEU A 126 40.42 32.87 -5.91
CA LEU A 126 41.48 33.88 -6.13
C LEU A 126 41.13 35.24 -5.51
N LYS A 127 39.91 35.74 -5.75
CA LYS A 127 39.46 37.04 -5.19
C LYS A 127 39.33 37.01 -3.67
N THR A 128 38.89 35.90 -3.08
CA THR A 128 38.85 35.78 -1.61
C THR A 128 40.25 35.79 -0.99
N LEU A 129 41.25 35.19 -1.66
CA LEU A 129 42.64 35.20 -1.20
C LEU A 129 43.26 36.61 -1.24
N GLU A 130 42.98 37.40 -2.28
CA GLU A 130 43.38 38.81 -2.37
C GLU A 130 42.77 39.66 -1.23
N ILE A 131 41.46 39.50 -1.00
CA ILE A 131 40.73 40.23 0.05
C ILE A 131 41.28 39.90 1.44
N ASP A 132 41.54 38.64 1.76
CA ASP A 132 42.05 38.24 3.08
C ASP A 132 43.50 38.65 3.33
N ASN A 133 44.30 38.84 2.28
CA ASN A 133 45.63 39.45 2.41
C ASN A 133 45.52 40.97 2.66
N ALA A 134 44.67 41.69 1.92
CA ALA A 134 44.40 43.11 2.16
C ALA A 134 43.86 43.38 3.59
N LYS A 135 42.98 42.52 4.11
CA LYS A 135 42.48 42.60 5.50
C LYS A 135 43.58 42.47 6.55
N LYS A 136 44.60 41.62 6.33
CA LYS A 136 45.72 41.46 7.28
C LYS A 136 46.58 42.72 7.35
N GLU A 137 46.88 43.34 6.22
CA GLU A 137 47.63 44.62 6.19
C GLU A 137 46.85 45.77 6.83
N LEU A 138 45.54 45.85 6.56
CA LEU A 138 44.66 46.85 7.15
C LEU A 138 44.59 46.69 8.69
N LYS A 139 44.45 45.46 9.18
CA LYS A 139 44.41 45.17 10.63
C LYS A 139 45.72 45.56 11.33
N ASN A 140 46.87 45.15 10.80
CA ASN A 140 48.18 45.47 11.38
C ASN A 140 48.43 46.99 11.43
N THR A 141 47.99 47.73 10.41
CA THR A 141 48.14 49.20 10.37
C THR A 141 47.14 49.94 11.26
N TYR A 142 45.96 49.36 11.53
CA TYR A 142 44.97 49.91 12.47
C TYR A 142 45.38 49.70 13.93
N GLU A 143 45.82 48.49 14.31
CA GLU A 143 46.23 48.18 15.69
C GLU A 143 47.38 49.07 16.18
N ALA A 144 48.36 49.36 15.31
CA ALA A 144 49.45 50.29 15.61
C ALA A 144 48.96 51.72 15.91
N ARG A 145 47.93 52.20 15.20
CA ARG A 145 47.36 53.55 15.37
C ARG A 145 46.51 53.66 16.63
N LEU A 146 45.77 52.60 16.97
CA LEU A 146 44.95 52.54 18.18
C LEU A 146 45.81 52.68 19.45
N GLN A 147 47.03 52.14 19.46
CA GLN A 147 47.96 52.29 20.58
C GLN A 147 48.49 53.73 20.74
N GLU A 148 48.69 54.49 19.65
CA GLU A 148 49.01 55.92 19.73
C GLU A 148 47.83 56.75 20.25
N GLU A 149 46.62 56.47 19.75
CA GLU A 149 45.38 57.13 20.18
C GLU A 149 45.14 56.99 21.68
N ILE A 150 45.28 55.77 22.23
CA ILE A 150 45.10 55.50 23.65
C ILE A 150 46.14 56.24 24.50
N LYS A 151 47.38 56.41 24.02
CA LYS A 151 48.39 57.24 24.69
C LYS A 151 47.99 58.72 24.70
N ARG A 152 47.50 59.28 23.59
CA ARG A 152 47.06 60.69 23.52
C ARG A 152 45.83 60.96 24.38
N LYS A 153 44.77 60.15 24.25
CA LYS A 153 43.52 60.32 25.02
C LYS A 153 43.74 60.20 26.54
N LYS A 154 44.73 59.42 27.00
CA LYS A 154 45.14 59.40 28.41
C LYS A 154 45.81 60.70 28.87
N ALA A 155 46.65 61.32 28.04
CA ALA A 155 47.26 62.63 28.35
C ALA A 155 46.22 63.75 28.38
N ASP A 156 45.31 63.80 27.40
CA ASP A 156 44.24 64.79 27.31
C ASP A 156 43.20 64.66 28.44
N PHE A 157 43.01 63.47 29.00
CA PHE A 157 42.12 63.26 30.14
C PHE A 157 42.72 63.78 31.46
N VAL A 158 44.05 63.62 31.65
CA VAL A 158 44.76 64.15 32.82
C VAL A 158 44.73 65.68 32.82
N SER A 159 45.04 66.34 31.70
CA SER A 159 45.05 67.80 31.62
C SER A 159 43.66 68.44 31.82
N LYS A 160 42.58 67.74 31.46
CA LYS A 160 41.19 68.17 31.76
C LYS A 160 40.85 68.03 33.24
N LEU A 161 41.28 66.96 33.90
CA LEU A 161 41.12 66.79 35.34
C LEU A 161 41.84 67.89 36.13
N ASP A 162 43.07 68.23 35.73
CA ASP A 162 43.81 69.36 36.32
C ASP A 162 43.10 70.70 36.08
N ALA A 163 42.50 70.91 34.90
CA ALA A 163 41.74 72.13 34.60
C ALA A 163 40.47 72.27 35.46
N GLU A 164 39.62 71.24 35.52
CA GLU A 164 38.40 71.26 36.34
C GLU A 164 38.70 71.42 37.84
N PHE A 165 39.80 70.84 38.31
CA PHE A 165 40.22 70.95 39.71
C PHE A 165 40.62 72.39 40.05
N ASN A 166 41.39 73.05 39.18
CA ASN A 166 41.78 74.45 39.35
C ASN A 166 40.58 75.41 39.25
N GLU A 167 39.63 75.18 38.34
CA GLU A 167 38.44 76.00 38.17
C GLU A 167 37.56 75.98 39.43
N LYS A 168 37.24 74.80 39.96
CA LYS A 168 36.46 74.62 41.22
C LYS A 168 37.21 75.15 42.44
N PHE A 169 38.55 75.14 42.45
CA PHE A 169 39.33 75.81 43.49
C PHE A 169 39.21 77.33 43.43
N LYS A 170 39.18 77.90 42.22
CA LYS A 170 39.06 79.34 42.00
C LYS A 170 37.68 79.86 42.42
N GLU A 171 36.60 79.21 41.99
CA GLU A 171 35.24 79.51 42.47
C GLU A 171 35.16 79.52 44.01
N LYS A 172 35.89 78.60 44.66
CA LYS A 172 35.92 78.50 46.12
C LYS A 172 36.65 79.68 46.77
N ILE A 173 37.76 80.14 46.20
CA ILE A 173 38.49 81.33 46.65
C ILE A 173 37.60 82.56 46.48
N ASP A 174 37.02 82.76 45.29
CA ASP A 174 36.15 83.92 44.99
C ASP A 174 34.96 83.97 45.98
N SER A 175 34.36 82.81 46.32
CA SER A 175 33.28 82.70 47.31
C SER A 175 33.69 83.03 48.76
N LEU A 176 34.99 83.00 49.08
CA LEU A 176 35.55 83.36 50.38
C LEU A 176 35.97 84.83 50.43
N GLU A 177 36.35 85.43 49.29
CA GLU A 177 36.64 86.86 49.18
C GLU A 177 35.36 87.70 49.27
N GLN A 178 34.27 87.32 48.58
CA GLN A 178 32.96 87.96 48.74
C GLN A 178 32.46 87.93 50.21
N LYS A 179 32.74 86.85 50.95
CA LYS A 179 32.43 86.75 52.38
C LYS A 179 33.34 87.62 53.27
N ARG A 180 34.56 87.94 52.82
CA ARG A 180 35.43 88.91 53.50
C ARG A 180 34.94 90.33 53.30
N GLU A 181 34.46 90.68 52.11
CA GLU A 181 33.90 92.01 51.81
C GLU A 181 32.63 92.28 52.64
N GLN A 182 31.69 91.34 52.68
CA GLN A 182 30.50 91.45 53.54
C GLN A 182 30.85 91.61 55.05
N LEU A 183 31.92 90.96 55.51
CA LEU A 183 32.46 91.12 56.87
C LEU A 183 33.28 92.41 57.08
N ALA A 184 33.63 93.13 56.00
CA ALA A 184 34.21 94.47 56.07
C ALA A 184 33.10 95.53 56.14
N GLU A 185 32.08 95.46 55.27
CA GLU A 185 30.92 96.36 55.29
C GLU A 185 30.23 96.36 56.67
N GLN A 186 30.02 95.18 57.26
CA GLN A 186 29.45 95.05 58.61
C GLN A 186 30.32 95.72 59.69
N LYS A 187 31.65 95.72 59.54
CA LYS A 187 32.55 96.42 60.46
C LYS A 187 32.50 97.93 60.28
N GLU A 188 32.35 98.43 59.06
CA GLU A 188 32.18 99.87 58.81
C GLU A 188 30.85 100.37 59.37
N GLN A 189 29.75 99.63 59.19
CA GLN A 189 28.46 99.95 59.82
C GLN A 189 28.57 100.04 61.36
N ILE A 190 29.21 99.06 61.99
CA ILE A 190 29.48 99.06 63.45
C ILE A 190 30.40 100.23 63.85
N GLN A 191 31.35 100.65 63.01
CA GLN A 191 32.15 101.85 63.27
C GLN A 191 31.31 103.13 63.19
N VAL A 192 30.40 103.25 62.22
CA VAL A 192 29.50 104.42 62.09
C VAL A 192 28.56 104.53 63.29
N GLU A 193 27.94 103.43 63.75
CA GLU A 193 27.17 103.42 65.00
C GLU A 193 28.01 103.87 66.20
N ARG A 194 29.26 103.37 66.30
CA ARG A 194 30.18 103.72 67.39
C ARG A 194 30.67 105.16 67.35
N ILE A 195 30.73 105.77 66.16
CA ILE A 195 30.99 107.20 65.98
C ILE A 195 29.76 108.02 66.43
N ASN A 196 28.56 107.61 66.03
CA ASN A 196 27.31 108.27 66.44
C ASN A 196 27.10 108.23 67.96
N LEU A 197 27.28 107.07 68.61
CA LEU A 197 27.24 106.94 70.08
C LEU A 197 28.28 107.82 70.79
N ASN A 198 29.49 107.98 70.21
CA ASN A 198 30.49 108.91 70.75
C ASN A 198 30.11 110.38 70.51
N ALA A 199 29.40 110.71 69.43
CA ALA A 199 28.90 112.05 69.17
C ALA A 199 27.77 112.44 70.13
N GLU A 200 26.81 111.53 70.39
CA GLU A 200 25.78 111.70 71.43
C GLU A 200 26.41 111.87 72.81
N LYS A 201 27.40 111.03 73.16
CA LYS A 201 28.11 111.13 74.44
C LYS A 201 28.83 112.47 74.59
N LYS A 202 29.50 112.96 73.53
CA LYS A 202 30.10 114.31 73.52
C LYS A 202 29.06 115.42 73.62
N ALA A 203 27.89 115.28 73.00
CA ALA A 203 26.80 116.26 73.12
C ALA A 203 26.24 116.31 74.56
N PHE A 204 26.16 115.17 75.24
CA PHE A 204 25.77 115.07 76.65
C PHE A 204 26.84 115.64 77.61
N GLU A 205 28.12 115.40 77.32
CA GLU A 205 29.23 116.03 78.07
C GLU A 205 29.23 117.55 77.87
N ALA A 206 28.98 118.04 76.64
CA ALA A 206 28.87 119.47 76.33
C ALA A 206 27.61 120.14 76.92
N SER A 207 26.47 119.44 77.05
CA SER A 207 25.29 120.00 77.71
C SER A 207 25.51 120.13 79.22
N LYS A 208 26.14 119.13 79.86
CA LYS A 208 26.60 119.20 81.24
C LYS A 208 27.61 120.34 81.46
N GLN A 209 28.51 120.57 80.51
CA GLN A 209 29.47 121.67 80.56
C GLN A 209 28.77 123.04 80.46
N LYS A 210 27.75 123.19 79.61
CA LYS A 210 26.92 124.42 79.53
C LYS A 210 26.07 124.69 80.77
N GLU A 211 25.63 123.66 81.50
CA GLU A 211 25.00 123.87 82.81
C GLU A 211 26.02 124.31 83.88
N PHE A 212 27.25 123.80 83.80
CA PHE A 212 28.34 124.22 84.67
C PHE A 212 28.78 125.67 84.39
N GLU A 213 28.88 126.07 83.12
CA GLU A 213 29.09 127.46 82.69
C GLU A 213 27.98 128.37 83.23
N ARG A 214 26.70 128.02 83.07
CA ARG A 214 25.56 128.78 83.64
C ARG A 214 25.58 128.88 85.18
N LEU A 215 26.22 127.95 85.87
CA LEU A 215 26.46 128.01 87.32
C LEU A 215 27.65 128.92 87.63
N GLN A 216 28.74 128.84 86.85
CA GLN A 216 29.86 129.78 86.93
C GLN A 216 29.40 131.21 86.64
N ASP A 217 28.58 131.48 85.61
CA ASP A 217 28.05 132.81 85.29
C ASP A 217 27.26 133.42 86.46
N LYS A 218 26.48 132.61 87.18
CA LYS A 218 25.74 133.06 88.38
C LYS A 218 26.66 133.35 89.56
N VAL A 219 27.75 132.59 89.72
CA VAL A 219 28.78 132.85 90.72
C VAL A 219 29.62 134.07 90.32
N GLN A 220 29.94 134.23 89.03
CA GLN A 220 30.71 135.33 88.49
C GLN A 220 29.91 136.64 88.61
N ALA A 221 28.65 136.69 88.19
CA ALA A 221 27.79 137.86 88.41
C ALA A 221 27.66 138.24 89.91
N ARG A 222 27.81 137.26 90.83
CA ARG A 222 27.89 137.52 92.27
C ARG A 222 29.25 138.08 92.69
N ILE A 223 30.35 137.55 92.14
CA ILE A 223 31.71 138.09 92.28
C ILE A 223 31.76 139.52 91.73
N ASP A 224 31.25 139.79 90.52
CA ASP A 224 31.19 141.10 89.88
C ASP A 224 30.39 142.11 90.73
N SER A 225 29.33 141.66 91.42
CA SER A 225 28.57 142.50 92.35
C SER A 225 29.33 142.86 93.64
N LEU A 226 30.36 142.08 93.98
CA LEU A 226 31.28 142.35 95.10
C LEU A 226 32.52 143.12 94.61
N GLN A 227 33.02 142.80 93.42
CA GLN A 227 34.12 143.52 92.75
C GLN A 227 33.72 144.95 92.39
N ASN A 228 32.46 145.24 92.02
CA ASN A 228 32.01 146.62 91.84
C ASN A 228 32.00 147.42 93.16
N LYS A 229 31.79 146.76 94.32
CA LYS A 229 31.95 147.41 95.64
C LYS A 229 33.41 147.60 96.01
N LEU A 230 34.27 146.62 95.70
CA LEU A 230 35.72 146.78 95.79
C LEU A 230 36.20 147.91 94.87
N LYS A 231 35.63 148.03 93.68
CA LYS A 231 35.98 149.03 92.67
C LYS A 231 35.60 150.44 93.11
N THR A 232 34.50 150.64 93.83
CA THR A 232 34.20 151.95 94.44
C THR A 232 35.23 152.34 95.51
N GLU A 233 35.87 151.41 96.22
CA GLU A 233 37.02 151.72 97.10
C GLU A 233 38.35 151.83 96.31
N GLN A 234 38.51 151.09 95.21
CA GLN A 234 39.68 151.21 94.34
C GLN A 234 39.69 152.50 93.52
N GLU A 235 38.54 153.09 93.16
CA GLU A 235 38.46 154.38 92.48
C GLU A 235 38.75 155.58 93.41
N GLU A 236 38.72 155.38 94.73
CA GLU A 236 39.36 156.30 95.70
C GLU A 236 40.89 156.10 95.76
N ARG A 237 41.38 154.91 95.41
CA ARG A 237 42.79 154.49 95.48
C ARG A 237 43.58 154.77 94.20
N GLU A 238 42.97 154.61 93.02
CA GLU A 238 43.58 154.95 91.73
C GLU A 238 43.79 156.46 91.55
N LYS A 239 43.08 157.30 92.34
CA LYS A 239 43.41 158.73 92.45
C LYS A 239 44.78 158.99 93.09
N LEU A 240 45.31 158.05 93.89
CA LEU A 240 46.70 158.08 94.35
C LEU A 240 47.65 157.42 93.32
N GLU A 241 47.17 156.47 92.53
CA GLU A 241 48.02 155.66 91.63
C GLU A 241 48.24 156.29 90.25
N ASN A 242 47.43 157.31 89.86
CA ASN A 242 47.70 158.17 88.70
C ASN A 242 49.01 158.97 88.81
N GLU A 243 49.63 159.07 90.00
CA GLU A 243 50.99 159.61 90.14
C GLU A 243 52.05 158.62 89.62
N TYR A 244 51.73 157.33 89.48
CA TYR A 244 52.70 156.27 89.18
C TYR A 244 52.83 155.91 87.69
N LYS A 245 53.15 156.96 86.93
CA LYS A 245 54.35 156.91 86.06
C LYS A 245 54.25 156.01 84.82
N ILE A 246 53.62 156.58 83.77
CA ILE A 246 54.35 157.03 82.57
C ILE A 246 55.55 156.13 82.20
N LEU A 247 55.25 154.91 81.77
CA LEU A 247 56.08 153.97 81.01
C LEU A 247 55.14 152.77 80.71
N ARG A 248 55.09 152.15 79.53
CA ARG A 248 56.10 152.10 78.47
C ARG A 248 55.42 151.71 77.14
N GLU A 249 55.49 152.58 76.14
CA GLU A 249 54.97 152.29 74.79
C GLU A 249 55.91 151.39 73.96
N SER A 250 55.42 150.97 72.78
CA SER A 250 56.14 150.69 71.51
C SER A 250 56.54 149.24 71.09
N TYR A 251 55.97 148.83 69.94
CA TYR A 251 56.59 148.23 68.71
C TYR A 251 57.27 146.84 68.66
N GLY A 252 57.13 146.14 67.50
CA GLY A 252 58.25 145.37 66.87
C GLY A 252 58.03 144.01 66.13
N GLU A 253 57.55 144.01 64.86
CA GLU A 253 58.01 143.25 63.64
C GLU A 253 58.42 141.72 63.58
N TYR A 254 58.79 141.25 62.34
CA TYR A 254 59.52 140.00 61.89
C TYR A 254 58.78 138.62 61.77
N GLU A 255 59.32 137.54 61.09
CA GLU A 255 59.75 137.32 59.67
C GLU A 255 60.19 135.82 59.36
N ARG A 256 60.13 135.36 58.07
CA ARG A 256 61.06 134.44 57.30
C ARG A 256 61.22 132.86 57.44
N PHE A 257 61.27 132.20 56.24
CA PHE A 257 62.21 131.14 55.72
C PHE A 257 62.12 129.60 56.10
N LYS A 258 62.64 128.56 55.37
CA LYS A 258 63.58 128.41 54.18
C LYS A 258 63.64 127.01 53.43
N ASP A 259 64.00 127.01 52.11
CA ASP A 259 64.76 126.06 51.19
C ASP A 259 64.54 124.48 51.14
N ARG A 260 65.00 123.62 50.18
CA ARG A 260 66.04 123.67 49.08
C ARG A 260 66.03 122.52 47.99
N ASP A 261 66.54 122.75 46.75
CA ASP A 261 67.27 121.93 45.70
C ASP A 261 66.90 120.42 45.37
N LEU A 262 67.19 119.71 44.23
CA LEU A 262 67.81 119.96 42.88
C LEU A 262 67.34 118.93 41.76
N ILE A 263 68.18 118.48 40.78
CA ILE A 263 67.83 117.72 39.52
C ILE A 263 68.86 116.61 39.12
N SER A 264 68.43 115.37 38.77
CA SER A 264 69.05 114.50 37.71
C SER A 264 68.36 113.11 37.52
N GLU A 265 67.58 112.87 36.44
CA GLU A 265 67.13 111.48 36.09
C GLU A 265 66.56 111.23 34.66
N LYS A 266 66.38 112.26 33.82
CA LYS A 266 65.51 112.15 32.62
C LYS A 266 66.02 111.27 31.46
N ASN A 267 67.33 111.03 31.35
CA ASN A 267 67.94 110.53 30.11
C ASN A 267 68.06 109.00 30.00
N GLU A 268 67.79 108.25 31.06
CA GLU A 268 67.96 106.77 31.07
C GLU A 268 66.70 106.04 30.56
N LEU A 269 65.52 106.49 31.00
CA LEU A 269 64.21 105.91 30.66
C LEU A 269 63.90 105.85 29.15
N GLU A 270 64.48 106.75 28.35
CA GLU A 270 64.20 106.82 26.91
C GLU A 270 64.95 105.74 26.09
N GLN A 271 65.99 105.11 26.66
CA GLN A 271 66.72 104.02 26.00
C GLN A 271 66.10 102.63 26.25
N GLU A 272 65.47 102.40 27.40
CA GLU A 272 64.79 101.12 27.68
C GLU A 272 63.61 100.88 26.75
N ARG A 273 62.78 101.91 26.53
CA ARG A 273 61.55 101.81 25.74
C ARG A 273 61.78 101.23 24.34
N LYS A 274 62.84 101.68 23.63
CA LYS A 274 63.18 101.17 22.29
C LYS A 274 63.66 99.72 22.27
N ARG A 275 64.15 99.17 23.38
CA ARG A 275 64.51 97.74 23.48
C ARG A 275 63.29 96.84 23.63
N LEU A 276 62.20 97.34 24.21
CA LEU A 276 60.96 96.58 24.43
C LEU A 276 60.14 96.45 23.13
N GLU A 277 60.01 97.53 22.34
CA GLU A 277 59.23 97.54 21.10
C GLU A 277 59.75 96.51 20.06
N VAL A 278 61.08 96.37 19.92
CA VAL A 278 61.69 95.35 19.04
C VAL A 278 61.41 93.92 19.52
N ARG A 279 61.41 93.72 20.84
CA ARG A 279 61.25 92.41 21.47
C ARG A 279 59.79 91.93 21.47
N LEU A 280 58.83 92.87 21.43
CA LEU A 280 57.41 92.55 21.27
C LEU A 280 57.15 91.92 19.89
N LYS A 281 57.65 92.56 18.83
CA LYS A 281 57.36 92.16 17.45
C LYS A 281 57.91 90.76 17.11
N GLN A 282 59.13 90.45 17.57
CA GLN A 282 59.70 89.11 17.45
C GLN A 282 58.85 88.03 18.15
N VAL A 283 58.07 88.37 19.17
CA VAL A 283 57.18 87.41 19.87
C VAL A 283 55.82 87.27 19.15
N GLU A 284 55.44 88.22 18.32
CA GLU A 284 54.21 88.15 17.50
C GLU A 284 54.43 87.29 16.25
N ASP A 285 55.51 87.53 15.50
CA ASP A 285 55.88 86.74 14.31
C ASP A 285 56.05 85.25 14.66
N ASP A 286 56.77 84.96 15.76
CA ASP A 286 57.03 83.62 16.30
C ASP A 286 55.75 82.93 16.83
N ARG A 287 54.64 83.67 16.98
CA ARG A 287 53.33 83.16 17.41
C ARG A 287 52.45 82.78 16.23
N GLU A 288 52.44 83.58 15.16
CA GLU A 288 51.70 83.25 13.94
C GLU A 288 52.26 82.02 13.23
N GLU A 289 53.59 81.87 13.12
CA GLU A 289 54.19 80.65 12.57
C GLU A 289 53.78 79.40 13.36
N ARG A 290 53.77 79.48 14.70
CA ARG A 290 53.34 78.36 15.56
C ARG A 290 51.86 78.04 15.39
N ILE A 291 50.98 79.04 15.27
CA ILE A 291 49.54 78.83 15.05
C ILE A 291 49.30 78.16 13.69
N ASN A 292 49.92 78.67 12.62
CA ASN A 292 49.79 78.10 11.27
C ASN A 292 50.36 76.67 11.21
N ALA A 293 51.51 76.40 11.83
CA ALA A 293 52.07 75.05 11.93
C ALA A 293 51.20 74.08 12.76
N ILE A 294 50.45 74.58 13.74
CA ILE A 294 49.47 73.77 14.49
C ILE A 294 48.23 73.50 13.64
N GLN A 295 47.69 74.49 12.93
CA GLN A 295 46.52 74.32 12.05
C GLN A 295 46.81 73.39 10.87
N GLU A 296 47.95 73.50 10.20
CA GLU A 296 48.38 72.52 9.20
C GLU A 296 48.43 71.09 9.78
N ARG A 297 48.98 70.93 10.99
CA ARG A 297 49.07 69.63 11.68
C ARG A 297 47.70 69.11 12.16
N ALA A 298 46.72 69.98 12.37
CA ALA A 298 45.34 69.60 12.64
C ALA A 298 44.67 69.09 11.35
N ASN A 299 44.67 69.90 10.29
CA ASN A 299 44.03 69.55 9.01
C ASN A 299 44.64 68.27 8.39
N LYS A 300 45.96 68.11 8.48
CA LYS A 300 46.67 66.89 8.01
C LYS A 300 46.36 65.65 8.85
N LYS A 301 45.95 65.80 10.12
CA LYS A 301 45.40 64.71 10.94
C LYS A 301 43.94 64.42 10.60
N GLU A 302 43.10 65.44 10.45
CA GLU A 302 41.67 65.29 10.17
C GLU A 302 41.43 64.58 8.83
N GLN A 303 42.11 65.01 7.76
CA GLN A 303 42.09 64.34 6.46
C GLN A 303 42.62 62.89 6.51
N PHE A 304 43.48 62.56 7.48
CA PHE A 304 44.00 61.22 7.71
C PHE A 304 43.00 60.36 8.50
N TYR A 305 42.33 60.92 9.51
CA TYR A 305 41.29 60.22 10.28
C TYR A 305 40.04 59.92 9.46
N ASN A 306 39.55 60.86 8.63
CA ASN A 306 38.40 60.62 7.77
C ASN A 306 38.70 59.48 6.77
N LYS A 307 39.89 59.50 6.14
CA LYS A 307 40.43 58.40 5.32
C LYS A 307 40.72 57.09 6.09
N GLN A 308 40.40 57.02 7.38
CA GLN A 308 40.34 55.78 8.14
C GLN A 308 38.90 55.39 8.48
N LEU A 309 38.02 56.34 8.82
CA LEU A 309 36.59 56.07 8.92
C LEU A 309 36.05 55.45 7.62
N ASP A 310 36.33 56.06 6.46
CA ASP A 310 35.87 55.56 5.15
C ASP A 310 36.20 54.06 4.96
N LYS A 311 37.43 53.66 5.34
CA LYS A 311 37.92 52.27 5.24
C LYS A 311 37.36 51.33 6.30
N ILE A 312 37.00 51.85 7.47
CA ILE A 312 36.37 51.07 8.55
C ILE A 312 34.90 50.84 8.21
N GLU A 313 34.21 51.83 7.63
CA GLU A 313 32.83 51.66 7.15
C GLU A 313 32.77 50.68 5.97
N GLU A 314 33.71 50.77 5.02
CA GLU A 314 33.85 49.80 3.93
C GLU A 314 34.17 48.38 4.44
N TYR A 315 35.08 48.24 5.41
CA TYR A 315 35.37 46.95 6.07
C TYR A 315 34.14 46.38 6.79
N ASN A 316 33.46 47.19 7.61
CA ASN A 316 32.28 46.76 8.38
C ASN A 316 31.12 46.35 7.46
N ARG A 317 30.97 47.04 6.32
CA ARG A 317 30.01 46.68 5.28
C ARG A 317 30.37 45.33 4.63
N LEU A 318 31.62 45.15 4.21
CA LEU A 318 32.06 43.87 3.64
C LEU A 318 31.96 42.72 4.66
N GLU A 319 32.20 42.97 5.95
CA GLU A 319 32.02 41.98 7.01
C GLU A 319 30.54 41.63 7.25
N SER A 320 29.62 42.60 7.16
CA SER A 320 28.18 42.32 7.27
C SER A 320 27.64 41.54 6.07
N GLU A 321 28.04 41.91 4.85
CA GLU A 321 27.69 41.18 3.62
C GLU A 321 28.24 39.73 3.64
N LEU A 322 29.48 39.53 4.11
CA LEU A 322 30.10 38.20 4.24
C LEU A 322 29.46 37.36 5.35
N ASN A 323 29.02 37.98 6.46
CA ASN A 323 28.28 37.26 7.51
C ASN A 323 26.86 36.86 7.08
N ILE A 324 26.17 37.69 6.30
CA ILE A 324 24.88 37.32 5.66
C ILE A 324 25.11 36.12 4.73
N LEU A 325 26.11 36.19 3.84
CA LEU A 325 26.40 35.12 2.89
C LEU A 325 26.81 33.80 3.58
N LYS A 326 27.49 33.86 4.74
CA LYS A 326 27.75 32.69 5.59
C LYS A 326 26.48 32.08 6.17
N ILE A 327 25.54 32.90 6.63
CA ILE A 327 24.24 32.41 7.16
C ILE A 327 23.42 31.77 6.05
N GLU A 328 23.43 32.34 4.85
CA GLU A 328 22.82 31.75 3.65
C GLU A 328 23.49 30.42 3.27
N TYR A 329 24.83 30.36 3.24
CA TYR A 329 25.59 29.14 2.98
C TYR A 329 25.34 28.03 4.00
N ASP A 330 25.30 28.35 5.31
CA ASP A 330 24.98 27.38 6.36
C ASP A 330 23.52 26.90 6.30
N ASN A 331 22.59 27.75 5.88
CA ASN A 331 21.20 27.35 5.68
C ASN A 331 21.02 26.51 4.42
N LEU A 332 21.70 26.84 3.32
CA LEU A 332 21.74 26.03 2.11
C LEU A 332 22.39 24.66 2.38
N ASN A 333 23.47 24.61 3.17
CA ASN A 333 24.08 23.35 3.63
C ASN A 333 23.21 22.55 4.61
N LYS A 334 22.23 23.15 5.29
CA LYS A 334 21.21 22.40 6.04
C LYS A 334 20.17 21.82 5.08
N GLN A 335 19.66 22.63 4.15
CA GLN A 335 18.73 22.19 3.11
C GLN A 335 19.31 21.07 2.23
N LEU A 336 20.60 21.13 1.88
CA LEU A 336 21.28 20.09 1.12
C LEU A 336 21.36 18.77 1.91
N ARG A 337 21.69 18.84 3.21
CA ARG A 337 21.72 17.66 4.10
C ARG A 337 20.32 17.07 4.38
N GLU A 338 19.29 17.91 4.44
CA GLU A 338 17.90 17.47 4.46
C GLU A 338 17.51 16.81 3.13
N GLN A 339 17.92 17.39 1.99
CA GLN A 339 17.67 16.83 0.66
C GLN A 339 18.37 15.48 0.47
N ASP A 340 19.62 15.31 0.92
CA ASP A 340 20.32 14.03 0.90
C ASP A 340 19.65 13.00 1.82
N TYR A 341 19.17 13.41 3.00
CA TYR A 341 18.40 12.54 3.90
C TYR A 341 17.09 12.08 3.25
N TYR A 342 16.32 12.99 2.64
CA TYR A 342 15.08 12.66 1.93
C TYR A 342 15.33 11.85 0.65
N LYS A 343 16.42 12.11 -0.08
CA LYS A 343 16.83 11.35 -1.26
C LYS A 343 17.19 9.92 -0.87
N LYS A 344 18.01 9.73 0.17
CA LYS A 344 18.33 8.39 0.68
C LYS A 344 17.08 7.67 1.21
N LYS A 345 16.17 8.38 1.88
CA LYS A 345 14.86 7.84 2.29
C LYS A 345 13.99 7.43 1.09
N TYR A 346 14.06 8.18 -0.01
CA TYR A 346 13.40 7.84 -1.27
C TYR A 346 14.03 6.61 -1.91
N GLU A 347 15.36 6.51 -1.99
CA GLU A 347 16.07 5.33 -2.52
C GLU A 347 15.79 4.07 -1.67
N GLU A 348 15.85 4.18 -0.34
CA GLU A 348 15.44 3.12 0.61
C GLU A 348 13.97 2.67 0.42
N ALA A 349 13.08 3.58 0.04
CA ALA A 349 11.67 3.30 -0.20
C ALA A 349 11.41 2.74 -1.61
N ASP A 350 12.10 3.25 -2.61
CA ASP A 350 12.00 2.88 -4.03
C ASP A 350 12.58 1.49 -4.27
N ASP A 351 13.72 1.14 -3.66
CA ASP A 351 14.26 -0.23 -3.73
C ASP A 351 13.39 -1.23 -2.95
N ARG A 352 12.80 -0.82 -1.82
CA ARG A 352 11.81 -1.65 -1.10
C ARG A 352 10.52 -1.81 -1.91
N LEU A 353 10.12 -0.77 -2.65
CA LEU A 353 8.96 -0.79 -3.55
C LEU A 353 9.24 -1.64 -4.80
N LYS A 354 10.46 -1.65 -5.35
CA LYS A 354 10.89 -2.58 -6.41
C LYS A 354 10.91 -4.04 -5.93
N GLN A 355 11.41 -4.30 -4.71
CA GLN A 355 11.38 -5.65 -4.12
C GLN A 355 9.95 -6.15 -3.87
N LEU A 356 9.04 -5.27 -3.47
CA LEU A 356 7.61 -5.60 -3.39
C LEU A 356 7.00 -5.76 -4.79
N GLN A 357 7.34 -4.91 -5.77
CA GLN A 357 6.83 -5.05 -7.13
C GLN A 357 7.31 -6.34 -7.81
N SER A 358 8.55 -6.80 -7.60
CA SER A 358 8.98 -8.09 -8.14
C SER A 358 8.19 -9.26 -7.52
N GLN A 359 7.99 -9.25 -6.19
CA GLN A 359 7.22 -10.27 -5.45
C GLN A 359 5.70 -10.26 -5.74
N PHE A 360 5.13 -9.16 -6.24
CA PHE A 360 3.67 -9.00 -6.40
C PHE A 360 3.19 -8.77 -7.85
N MET A 361 4.03 -8.24 -8.76
CA MET A 361 3.59 -7.75 -10.09
C MET A 361 4.25 -8.46 -11.29
N GLY A 362 5.12 -9.44 -11.07
CA GLY A 362 5.72 -10.20 -12.16
C GLY A 362 4.70 -11.09 -12.88
N LYS A 363 4.27 -10.73 -14.10
CA LYS A 363 3.45 -11.61 -14.96
C LYS A 363 4.12 -12.96 -15.21
N GLU A 364 5.43 -12.98 -15.36
CA GLU A 364 6.20 -14.22 -15.44
C GLU A 364 6.11 -15.04 -14.16
N GLU A 365 6.04 -14.40 -12.99
CA GLU A 365 5.94 -15.08 -11.71
C GLU A 365 4.51 -15.59 -11.47
N GLN A 366 3.48 -14.88 -11.94
CA GLN A 366 2.13 -15.44 -12.07
C GLN A 366 2.16 -16.69 -12.95
N ILE A 367 2.74 -16.63 -14.15
CA ILE A 367 2.83 -17.77 -15.07
C ILE A 367 3.54 -18.95 -14.40
N LYS A 368 4.71 -18.72 -13.78
CA LYS A 368 5.47 -19.76 -13.05
C LYS A 368 4.69 -20.36 -11.86
N ARG A 369 3.94 -19.55 -11.10
CA ARG A 369 3.05 -20.03 -10.01
C ARG A 369 1.88 -20.86 -10.55
N GLU A 370 1.26 -20.42 -11.64
CA GLU A 370 0.19 -21.16 -12.32
C GLU A 370 0.70 -22.47 -12.95
N GLU A 371 1.89 -22.47 -13.54
CA GLU A 371 2.56 -23.66 -14.11
C GLU A 371 2.89 -24.68 -13.03
N ALA A 372 3.46 -24.24 -11.89
CA ALA A 372 3.74 -25.12 -10.76
C ALA A 372 2.47 -25.82 -10.24
N ILE A 373 1.32 -25.12 -10.18
CA ILE A 373 0.03 -25.73 -9.83
C ILE A 373 -0.46 -26.71 -10.92
N LYS A 374 -0.22 -26.41 -12.20
CA LYS A 374 -0.67 -27.26 -13.33
C LYS A 374 0.16 -28.55 -13.46
N GLN A 375 1.43 -28.52 -13.05
CA GLN A 375 2.36 -29.66 -13.05
C GLN A 375 2.13 -30.65 -11.90
N ASP A 376 1.49 -30.23 -10.81
CA ASP A 376 1.35 -31.02 -9.59
C ASP A 376 -0.01 -31.75 -9.59
N TYR A 377 -0.03 -33.01 -10.01
CA TYR A 377 -1.28 -33.75 -10.28
C TYR A 377 -1.90 -34.38 -9.03
N ALA A 378 -3.23 -34.57 -9.05
CA ALA A 378 -3.92 -35.43 -8.07
C ALA A 378 -4.07 -36.87 -8.58
N LEU A 379 -4.27 -37.07 -9.89
CA LEU A 379 -4.41 -38.39 -10.53
C LEU A 379 -3.72 -38.42 -11.91
N GLU A 380 -2.90 -39.43 -12.15
CA GLU A 380 -2.18 -39.65 -13.41
C GLU A 380 -3.01 -40.50 -14.39
N ILE A 381 -4.12 -39.96 -14.90
CA ILE A 381 -5.06 -40.68 -15.77
C ILE A 381 -5.06 -40.08 -17.19
N GLN A 382 -4.78 -40.91 -18.21
CA GLN A 382 -4.83 -40.52 -19.62
C GLN A 382 -6.14 -40.95 -20.28
N LEU A 383 -6.83 -40.01 -20.96
CA LEU A 383 -8.12 -40.27 -21.62
C LEU A 383 -7.98 -40.84 -23.04
N ASN A 384 -7.36 -42.02 -23.14
CA ASN A 384 -7.09 -42.67 -24.43
C ASN A 384 -8.36 -43.31 -25.02
N SER A 385 -8.36 -43.52 -26.34
CA SER A 385 -9.50 -44.06 -27.12
C SER A 385 -9.86 -45.52 -26.78
N GLU A 386 -8.89 -46.28 -26.28
CA GLU A 386 -9.04 -47.68 -25.88
C GLU A 386 -9.82 -47.80 -24.56
N ASN A 387 -9.45 -46.99 -23.57
CA ASN A 387 -10.09 -46.92 -22.25
C ASN A 387 -11.42 -46.14 -22.27
N LYS A 388 -11.94 -45.75 -23.44
CA LYS A 388 -13.18 -44.98 -23.55
C LYS A 388 -14.40 -45.88 -23.45
N ASN A 389 -15.34 -45.55 -22.55
CA ASN A 389 -16.62 -46.24 -22.47
C ASN A 389 -17.46 -45.98 -23.75
N LYS A 390 -18.06 -47.04 -24.30
CA LYS A 390 -18.79 -47.03 -25.58
C LYS A 390 -20.30 -47.25 -25.41
N GLU A 391 -20.76 -47.55 -24.19
CA GLU A 391 -22.19 -47.74 -23.92
C GLU A 391 -22.95 -46.42 -23.92
N ASN A 392 -24.04 -46.36 -24.69
CA ASN A 392 -24.88 -45.17 -24.83
C ASN A 392 -26.27 -45.35 -24.18
N ASP A 393 -26.55 -46.55 -23.68
CA ASP A 393 -27.81 -46.97 -23.05
C ASP A 393 -27.66 -46.92 -21.52
N GLU A 394 -28.40 -46.00 -20.91
CA GLU A 394 -28.30 -45.67 -19.48
C GLU A 394 -28.68 -46.85 -18.57
N LEU A 395 -29.72 -47.62 -18.95
CA LEU A 395 -30.20 -48.74 -18.15
C LEU A 395 -29.20 -49.90 -18.16
N LYS A 396 -28.63 -50.22 -19.32
CA LYS A 396 -27.58 -51.25 -19.43
C LYS A 396 -26.31 -50.86 -18.67
N TRP A 397 -25.93 -49.58 -18.73
CA TRP A 397 -24.80 -49.04 -17.98
C TRP A 397 -25.02 -49.12 -16.46
N LEU A 398 -26.24 -48.86 -15.96
CA LEU A 398 -26.60 -49.06 -14.55
C LEU A 398 -26.59 -50.53 -14.13
N GLU A 399 -27.14 -51.44 -14.95
CA GLU A 399 -27.15 -52.88 -14.65
C GLU A 399 -25.75 -53.51 -14.71
N TYR A 400 -24.86 -52.97 -15.54
CA TYR A 400 -23.43 -53.31 -15.56
C TYR A 400 -22.72 -52.91 -14.26
N ILE A 401 -23.00 -51.71 -13.72
CA ILE A 401 -22.49 -51.27 -12.41
C ILE A 401 -23.02 -52.18 -11.29
N GLU A 402 -24.33 -52.45 -11.25
CA GLU A 402 -24.95 -53.35 -10.27
C GLU A 402 -24.28 -54.74 -10.29
N SER A 403 -24.09 -55.30 -11.49
CA SER A 403 -23.44 -56.60 -11.69
C SER A 403 -21.98 -56.64 -11.20
N ASN A 404 -21.23 -55.55 -11.37
CA ASN A 404 -19.82 -55.50 -10.97
C ASN A 404 -19.65 -55.19 -9.47
N MET A 405 -20.52 -54.39 -8.87
CA MET A 405 -20.62 -54.25 -7.39
C MET A 405 -20.88 -55.61 -6.74
N LYS A 406 -21.79 -56.42 -7.31
CA LYS A 406 -22.07 -57.78 -6.83
C LYS A 406 -20.85 -58.72 -6.93
N LYS A 407 -20.08 -58.67 -8.03
CA LYS A 407 -18.79 -59.42 -8.16
C LYS A 407 -17.74 -58.99 -7.12
N TYR A 408 -17.73 -57.71 -6.73
CA TYR A 408 -16.88 -57.13 -5.69
C TYR A 408 -17.32 -57.51 -4.26
N GLY A 409 -18.50 -58.13 -4.10
CA GLY A 409 -19.02 -58.53 -2.79
C GLY A 409 -19.75 -57.40 -2.05
N VAL A 410 -20.39 -56.49 -2.81
CA VAL A 410 -21.21 -55.39 -2.27
C VAL A 410 -22.53 -55.33 -3.01
N GLU A 411 -23.64 -55.49 -2.29
CA GLU A 411 -24.98 -55.33 -2.82
C GLU A 411 -25.66 -54.11 -2.19
N TYR A 412 -26.23 -53.26 -3.03
CA TYR A 412 -27.06 -52.12 -2.65
C TYR A 412 -28.44 -52.29 -3.28
N PRO A 413 -29.54 -51.90 -2.61
CA PRO A 413 -30.87 -51.95 -3.21
C PRO A 413 -30.91 -51.17 -4.53
N ARG A 414 -31.45 -51.79 -5.59
CA ARG A 414 -31.47 -51.19 -6.95
C ARG A 414 -32.13 -49.80 -6.96
N ARG A 415 -33.12 -49.55 -6.09
CA ARG A 415 -33.73 -48.24 -5.85
C ARG A 415 -32.74 -47.19 -5.32
N LEU A 416 -31.84 -47.56 -4.40
CA LEU A 416 -30.82 -46.65 -3.85
C LEU A 416 -29.77 -46.28 -4.91
N LEU A 417 -29.31 -47.25 -5.70
CA LEU A 417 -28.39 -47.01 -6.82
C LEU A 417 -29.01 -46.07 -7.87
N TYR A 418 -30.30 -46.28 -8.20
CA TYR A 418 -31.03 -45.48 -9.17
C TYR A 418 -31.34 -44.07 -8.64
N ALA A 419 -31.63 -43.94 -7.35
CA ALA A 419 -31.78 -42.65 -6.69
C ALA A 419 -30.47 -41.85 -6.72
N PHE A 420 -29.33 -42.47 -6.36
CA PHE A 420 -28.00 -41.85 -6.42
C PHE A 420 -27.60 -41.42 -7.85
N HIS A 421 -27.87 -42.25 -8.86
CA HIS A 421 -27.68 -41.85 -10.26
C HIS A 421 -28.55 -40.64 -10.64
N THR A 422 -29.79 -40.59 -10.16
CA THR A 422 -30.73 -39.50 -10.44
C THR A 422 -30.29 -38.19 -9.76
N THR A 423 -29.87 -38.22 -8.49
CA THR A 423 -29.36 -37.01 -7.81
C THR A 423 -28.16 -36.42 -8.55
N LEU A 424 -27.23 -37.27 -9.00
CA LEU A 424 -26.08 -36.89 -9.81
C LEU A 424 -26.47 -36.24 -11.16
N LYS A 425 -27.45 -36.78 -11.88
CA LYS A 425 -27.96 -36.15 -13.13
C LYS A 425 -28.62 -34.78 -12.86
N THR A 426 -29.22 -34.60 -11.68
CA THR A 426 -29.83 -33.31 -11.26
C THR A 426 -28.87 -32.28 -10.66
N ALA A 427 -27.55 -32.45 -10.78
CA ALA A 427 -26.56 -31.53 -10.23
C ALA A 427 -26.69 -30.07 -10.72
N SER A 428 -27.34 -29.84 -11.87
CA SER A 428 -27.70 -28.50 -12.35
C SER A 428 -28.72 -27.76 -11.46
N MET A 429 -29.54 -28.49 -10.70
CA MET A 429 -30.56 -27.94 -9.81
C MET A 429 -30.22 -28.09 -8.32
N SER A 430 -29.51 -29.16 -7.94
CA SER A 430 -28.96 -29.37 -6.60
C SER A 430 -27.55 -29.97 -6.73
N PRO A 431 -26.47 -29.16 -6.70
CA PRO A 431 -25.12 -29.59 -7.08
C PRO A 431 -24.45 -30.60 -6.14
N LEU A 432 -25.06 -30.91 -4.98
CA LEU A 432 -24.50 -31.77 -3.95
C LEU A 432 -25.41 -32.96 -3.67
N SER A 433 -24.87 -34.18 -3.72
CA SER A 433 -25.56 -35.39 -3.23
C SER A 433 -25.00 -35.77 -1.85
N ILE A 434 -25.83 -35.75 -0.80
CA ILE A 434 -25.41 -36.07 0.57
C ILE A 434 -25.87 -37.48 0.92
N LEU A 435 -24.93 -38.31 1.38
CA LEU A 435 -25.16 -39.70 1.76
C LEU A 435 -25.13 -39.82 3.28
N SER A 436 -26.29 -40.06 3.90
CA SER A 436 -26.44 -40.13 5.36
C SER A 436 -26.76 -41.53 5.86
N GLY A 437 -26.57 -41.77 7.15
CA GLY A 437 -26.75 -43.06 7.81
C GLY A 437 -25.65 -43.36 8.82
N VAL A 438 -25.74 -44.54 9.45
CA VAL A 438 -24.76 -45.02 10.44
C VAL A 438 -23.40 -45.29 9.77
N SER A 439 -22.29 -45.22 10.52
CA SER A 439 -20.98 -45.65 10.04
C SER A 439 -20.98 -47.14 9.62
N GLY A 440 -20.07 -47.53 8.72
CA GLY A 440 -19.97 -48.90 8.18
C GLY A 440 -21.02 -49.30 7.14
N THR A 441 -22.04 -48.47 6.87
CA THR A 441 -23.14 -48.76 5.91
C THR A 441 -22.75 -48.67 4.42
N GLY A 442 -21.49 -48.39 4.09
CA GLY A 442 -21.01 -48.30 2.70
C GLY A 442 -21.14 -46.92 2.03
N LYS A 443 -21.49 -45.87 2.78
CA LYS A 443 -21.68 -44.48 2.27
C LYS A 443 -20.55 -44.00 1.36
N SER A 444 -19.30 -44.16 1.75
CA SER A 444 -18.11 -43.77 0.96
C SER A 444 -17.78 -44.76 -0.15
N GLU A 445 -18.20 -46.02 0.01
CA GLU A 445 -17.91 -47.11 -0.90
C GLU A 445 -18.87 -47.11 -2.12
N LEU A 446 -20.11 -46.64 -1.98
CA LEU A 446 -21.04 -46.49 -3.11
C LEU A 446 -20.52 -45.52 -4.19
N PRO A 447 -20.14 -44.26 -3.89
CA PRO A 447 -19.56 -43.33 -4.86
C PRO A 447 -18.29 -43.88 -5.52
N LYS A 448 -17.41 -44.50 -4.74
CA LYS A 448 -16.14 -45.10 -5.17
C LYS A 448 -16.36 -46.22 -6.19
N LEU A 449 -17.27 -47.16 -5.90
CA LEU A 449 -17.60 -48.27 -6.82
C LEU A 449 -18.41 -47.80 -8.03
N TYR A 450 -19.34 -46.86 -7.84
CA TYR A 450 -20.11 -46.24 -8.92
C TYR A 450 -19.18 -45.48 -9.89
N ALA A 451 -18.21 -44.75 -9.36
CA ALA A 451 -17.22 -44.05 -10.18
C ALA A 451 -16.33 -45.02 -10.95
N TYR A 452 -15.75 -46.01 -10.28
CA TYR A 452 -14.86 -46.97 -10.91
C TYR A 452 -15.54 -47.79 -12.02
N PHE A 453 -16.70 -48.40 -11.74
CA PHE A 453 -17.42 -49.22 -12.74
C PHE A 453 -18.20 -48.39 -13.76
N GLY A 454 -18.58 -47.15 -13.42
CA GLY A 454 -19.29 -46.25 -14.32
C GLY A 454 -18.37 -45.48 -15.27
N GLY A 455 -17.12 -45.22 -14.87
CA GLY A 455 -16.13 -44.47 -15.64
C GLY A 455 -15.90 -43.03 -15.21
N PHE A 456 -16.20 -42.67 -13.97
CA PHE A 456 -15.86 -41.34 -13.43
C PHE A 456 -14.46 -41.40 -12.81
N ASN A 457 -13.61 -40.39 -13.09
CA ASN A 457 -12.39 -40.22 -12.29
C ASN A 457 -12.80 -39.81 -10.87
N PHE A 458 -12.23 -40.44 -9.85
CA PHE A 458 -12.70 -40.36 -8.47
C PHE A 458 -11.65 -39.80 -7.54
N LEU A 459 -11.98 -38.70 -6.86
CA LEU A 459 -11.21 -38.20 -5.72
C LEU A 459 -12.05 -38.34 -4.44
N SER A 460 -11.43 -38.81 -3.36
CA SER A 460 -12.04 -38.91 -2.03
C SER A 460 -11.18 -38.14 -1.03
N GLU A 461 -11.72 -37.04 -0.52
CA GLU A 461 -11.02 -36.16 0.44
C GLU A 461 -11.80 -36.13 1.75
N ALA A 462 -11.11 -36.33 2.88
CA ALA A 462 -11.71 -36.26 4.19
C ALA A 462 -11.74 -34.81 4.69
N VAL A 463 -12.94 -34.29 4.99
CA VAL A 463 -13.11 -32.95 5.56
C VAL A 463 -12.49 -32.91 6.95
N GLN A 464 -11.63 -31.92 7.22
CA GLN A 464 -10.99 -31.78 8.54
C GLN A 464 -11.80 -30.84 9.45
N PRO A 465 -11.74 -30.99 10.79
CA PRO A 465 -12.44 -30.10 11.73
C PRO A 465 -12.02 -28.62 11.61
N THR A 466 -10.83 -28.38 11.05
CA THR A 466 -10.19 -27.09 10.81
C THR A 466 -10.69 -26.37 9.55
N TRP A 467 -11.61 -26.95 8.76
CA TRP A 467 -12.10 -26.34 7.53
C TRP A 467 -13.10 -25.21 7.81
N ASP A 468 -12.58 -24.00 7.99
CA ASP A 468 -13.33 -22.79 8.32
C ASP A 468 -13.56 -21.84 7.13
N SER A 469 -12.93 -22.10 5.98
CA SER A 469 -12.85 -21.15 4.87
C SER A 469 -12.61 -21.87 3.52
N PRO A 470 -12.89 -21.22 2.37
CA PRO A 470 -12.61 -21.82 1.06
C PRO A 470 -11.12 -22.13 0.84
N ALA A 471 -10.21 -21.41 1.51
CA ALA A 471 -8.78 -21.71 1.51
C ALA A 471 -8.47 -23.11 2.06
N SER A 472 -9.27 -23.63 2.99
CA SER A 472 -9.10 -25.01 3.50
C SER A 472 -9.36 -26.08 2.42
N MET A 473 -10.22 -25.79 1.44
CA MET A 473 -10.45 -26.66 0.28
C MET A 473 -9.42 -26.44 -0.84
N VAL A 474 -9.02 -25.20 -1.07
CA VAL A 474 -8.28 -24.79 -2.28
C VAL A 474 -6.76 -24.79 -2.09
N GLY A 475 -6.30 -24.57 -0.86
CA GLY A 475 -4.90 -24.31 -0.54
C GLY A 475 -4.67 -22.83 -0.23
N PHE A 476 -3.43 -22.49 0.10
CA PHE A 476 -3.02 -21.13 0.45
C PHE A 476 -1.67 -20.77 -0.16
N TYR A 477 -1.39 -19.46 -0.29
CA TYR A 477 -0.08 -18.99 -0.74
C TYR A 477 0.89 -18.92 0.44
N ASN A 478 1.96 -19.70 0.36
CA ASN A 478 3.04 -19.75 1.33
C ASN A 478 4.04 -18.62 1.02
N THR A 479 3.94 -17.53 1.76
CA THR A 479 4.76 -16.32 1.58
C THR A 479 6.24 -16.51 1.91
N ILE A 480 6.62 -17.61 2.56
CA ILE A 480 8.02 -17.93 2.88
C ILE A 480 8.68 -18.70 1.74
N GLU A 481 7.98 -19.69 1.17
CA GLU A 481 8.49 -20.49 0.05
C GLU A 481 8.23 -19.87 -1.34
N GLY A 482 7.37 -18.85 -1.43
CA GLY A 482 6.98 -18.23 -2.70
C GLY A 482 6.04 -19.09 -3.56
N LYS A 483 5.47 -20.14 -2.97
CA LYS A 483 4.66 -21.16 -3.64
C LYS A 483 3.20 -21.11 -3.20
N PHE A 484 2.33 -21.74 -3.98
CA PHE A 484 0.97 -22.01 -3.59
C PHE A 484 0.83 -23.47 -3.15
N ASP A 485 0.54 -23.69 -1.87
CA ASP A 485 0.39 -25.02 -1.28
C ASP A 485 -1.00 -25.56 -1.62
N ALA A 486 -1.11 -26.05 -2.87
CA ALA A 486 -2.32 -26.61 -3.45
C ALA A 486 -2.75 -27.91 -2.76
N THR A 487 -4.03 -28.02 -2.42
CA THR A 487 -4.63 -29.29 -1.97
C THR A 487 -4.79 -30.27 -3.13
N ASN A 488 -4.86 -31.57 -2.86
CA ASN A 488 -5.26 -32.58 -3.85
C ASN A 488 -6.60 -32.24 -4.52
N LEU A 489 -7.55 -31.73 -3.72
CA LEU A 489 -8.87 -31.28 -4.18
C LEU A 489 -8.78 -30.18 -5.24
N PHE A 490 -7.88 -29.22 -5.05
CA PHE A 490 -7.63 -28.15 -6.00
C PHE A 490 -6.87 -28.64 -7.24
N LYS A 491 -5.82 -29.47 -7.06
CA LYS A 491 -5.09 -30.10 -8.18
C LYS A 491 -6.04 -30.88 -9.09
N PHE A 492 -6.93 -31.68 -8.52
CA PHE A 492 -7.96 -32.40 -9.28
C PHE A 492 -8.92 -31.43 -10.00
N LEU A 493 -9.41 -30.39 -9.31
CA LEU A 493 -10.28 -29.36 -9.91
C LEU A 493 -9.61 -28.68 -11.11
N VAL A 494 -8.32 -28.32 -11.02
CA VAL A 494 -7.50 -27.82 -12.14
C VAL A 494 -7.49 -28.83 -13.29
N GLN A 495 -7.17 -30.10 -13.02
CA GLN A 495 -7.17 -31.17 -14.03
C GLN A 495 -8.52 -31.31 -14.76
N THR A 496 -9.65 -31.20 -14.05
CA THR A 496 -11.00 -31.30 -14.66
C THR A 496 -11.37 -30.14 -15.60
N SER A 497 -10.62 -29.04 -15.59
CA SER A 497 -10.86 -27.86 -16.43
C SER A 497 -10.05 -27.85 -17.74
N ILE A 498 -8.96 -28.63 -17.79
CA ILE A 498 -7.97 -28.70 -18.87
C ILE A 498 -8.33 -29.83 -19.86
N ASN A 499 -8.22 -29.55 -21.16
CA ASN A 499 -8.48 -30.53 -22.23
C ASN A 499 -7.50 -31.72 -22.12
N SER A 500 -7.95 -32.93 -22.43
CA SER A 500 -7.12 -34.13 -22.45
C SER A 500 -6.32 -34.29 -23.75
N LYS A 501 -6.68 -33.55 -24.79
CA LYS A 501 -5.97 -33.54 -26.07
C LYS A 501 -4.85 -32.51 -26.05
N GLN A 502 -3.63 -32.96 -26.32
CA GLN A 502 -2.50 -32.09 -26.63
C GLN A 502 -2.78 -31.35 -27.96
N GLU A 503 -2.92 -30.03 -27.88
CA GLU A 503 -2.73 -29.12 -29.01
C GLU A 503 -1.32 -28.49 -28.99
N ASP A 504 -0.60 -28.64 -27.87
CA ASP A 504 0.80 -28.26 -27.63
C ASP A 504 1.54 -29.41 -26.92
N GLU A 505 2.74 -29.78 -27.38
CA GLU A 505 3.60 -30.75 -26.66
C GLU A 505 4.15 -30.19 -25.35
N ASN A 506 4.27 -28.85 -25.25
CA ASN A 506 4.72 -28.13 -24.06
C ASN A 506 3.58 -27.83 -23.06
N ALA A 507 2.35 -28.32 -23.29
CA ALA A 507 1.22 -28.08 -22.39
C ALA A 507 1.50 -28.70 -21.00
N PRO A 508 1.46 -27.93 -19.89
CA PRO A 508 1.97 -28.36 -18.58
C PRO A 508 1.08 -29.37 -17.82
N ASN A 509 0.18 -30.07 -18.51
CA ASN A 509 -0.66 -31.12 -17.95
C ASN A 509 -1.10 -32.13 -19.04
N PRO A 510 -0.48 -33.33 -19.14
CA PRO A 510 -0.89 -34.40 -20.06
C PRO A 510 -2.07 -35.25 -19.52
N TYR A 511 -2.53 -34.97 -18.29
CA TYR A 511 -3.61 -35.66 -17.59
C TYR A 511 -4.84 -34.73 -17.41
N GLY A 512 -5.23 -34.04 -18.48
CA GLY A 512 -6.46 -33.25 -18.53
C GLY A 512 -7.70 -34.14 -18.50
N LEU A 513 -8.69 -33.81 -17.66
CA LEU A 513 -9.85 -34.68 -17.36
C LEU A 513 -11.20 -34.06 -17.79
N LYS A 514 -11.18 -33.08 -18.69
CA LYS A 514 -12.37 -32.31 -19.09
C LYS A 514 -13.37 -33.09 -19.93
N GLU A 515 -12.88 -33.93 -20.84
CA GLU A 515 -13.68 -34.76 -21.75
C GLU A 515 -14.37 -35.93 -21.03
N SER A 516 -13.83 -36.36 -19.89
CA SER A 516 -14.40 -37.36 -18.98
C SER A 516 -15.30 -36.75 -17.91
N MET A 517 -16.23 -37.55 -17.40
CA MET A 517 -16.94 -37.23 -16.15
C MET A 517 -16.05 -37.46 -14.92
N ASN A 518 -16.24 -36.64 -13.89
CA ASN A 518 -15.42 -36.60 -12.67
C ASN A 518 -16.32 -36.55 -11.42
N LEU A 519 -15.93 -37.22 -10.34
CA LEU A 519 -16.68 -37.31 -9.10
C LEU A 519 -15.78 -37.02 -7.90
N ILE A 520 -16.13 -36.02 -7.10
CA ILE A 520 -15.52 -35.76 -5.80
C ILE A 520 -16.43 -36.31 -4.72
N LEU A 521 -15.85 -37.10 -3.80
CA LEU A 521 -16.42 -37.40 -2.50
C LEU A 521 -15.72 -36.56 -1.43
N LEU A 522 -16.50 -35.76 -0.71
CA LEU A 522 -16.11 -35.17 0.57
C LEU A 522 -16.57 -36.11 1.68
N ASP A 523 -15.66 -36.88 2.27
CA ASP A 523 -15.97 -37.76 3.40
C ASP A 523 -15.99 -36.97 4.72
N GLU A 524 -16.80 -37.44 5.67
CA GLU A 524 -17.14 -36.75 6.92
C GLU A 524 -17.56 -35.27 6.73
N LEU A 525 -18.37 -35.00 5.69
CA LEU A 525 -18.82 -33.69 5.22
C LEU A 525 -19.22 -32.69 6.33
N ASN A 526 -19.83 -33.19 7.40
CA ASN A 526 -20.35 -32.42 8.52
C ASN A 526 -19.47 -32.41 9.77
N LEU A 527 -18.19 -32.80 9.66
CA LEU A 527 -17.19 -32.59 10.72
C LEU A 527 -16.89 -31.10 10.92
N ALA A 528 -16.96 -30.32 9.83
CA ALA A 528 -16.90 -28.86 9.82
C ALA A 528 -18.19 -28.24 9.24
N HIS A 529 -18.32 -26.91 9.34
CA HIS A 529 -19.48 -26.18 8.80
C HIS A 529 -19.32 -25.97 7.28
N ILE A 530 -19.93 -26.86 6.49
CA ILE A 530 -19.93 -26.81 5.02
C ILE A 530 -20.30 -25.45 4.42
N GLU A 531 -21.19 -24.69 5.07
CA GLU A 531 -21.59 -23.36 4.60
C GLU A 531 -20.50 -22.28 4.75
N LEU A 532 -19.36 -22.59 5.36
CA LEU A 532 -18.16 -21.77 5.39
C LEU A 532 -17.17 -22.17 4.28
N TYR A 533 -16.68 -23.43 4.31
CA TYR A 533 -15.65 -23.87 3.37
C TYR A 533 -16.17 -24.02 1.93
N PHE A 534 -17.42 -24.48 1.75
CA PHE A 534 -18.03 -24.68 0.42
C PHE A 534 -18.78 -23.43 -0.08
N ALA A 535 -18.72 -22.30 0.63
CA ALA A 535 -19.51 -21.09 0.38
C ALA A 535 -19.38 -20.56 -1.05
N GLU A 536 -18.15 -20.46 -1.56
CA GLU A 536 -17.91 -19.93 -2.90
C GLU A 536 -18.47 -20.85 -3.99
N PHE A 537 -18.27 -22.16 -3.87
CA PHE A 537 -18.85 -23.17 -4.76
C PHE A 537 -20.38 -23.07 -4.78
N LEU A 538 -21.04 -23.04 -3.61
CA LEU A 538 -22.50 -22.89 -3.51
C LEU A 538 -23.01 -21.59 -4.12
N SER A 539 -22.22 -20.52 -4.14
CA SER A 539 -22.53 -19.25 -4.79
C SER A 539 -22.38 -19.34 -6.32
N LYS A 540 -21.23 -19.79 -6.81
CA LYS A 540 -20.91 -19.92 -8.24
C LYS A 540 -21.85 -20.91 -8.96
N PHE A 541 -22.30 -21.97 -8.28
CA PHE A 541 -23.33 -22.88 -8.80
C PHE A 541 -24.70 -22.21 -9.02
N GLU A 542 -25.05 -21.14 -8.32
CA GLU A 542 -26.27 -20.38 -8.63
C GLU A 542 -26.12 -19.58 -9.92
N THR A 543 -25.00 -18.87 -10.07
CA THR A 543 -24.67 -18.11 -11.29
C THR A 543 -24.68 -19.03 -12.51
N LYS A 544 -24.21 -20.28 -12.35
CA LYS A 544 -24.18 -21.30 -13.42
C LYS A 544 -25.57 -21.72 -13.92
N ARG A 545 -26.65 -21.49 -13.15
CA ARG A 545 -28.04 -21.69 -13.63
C ARG A 545 -28.46 -20.63 -14.65
N GLY A 546 -27.88 -19.42 -14.57
CA GLY A 546 -28.21 -18.29 -15.44
C GLY A 546 -27.18 -18.01 -16.54
N SER A 547 -25.95 -18.54 -16.42
CA SER A 547 -24.82 -18.25 -17.32
C SER A 547 -23.92 -19.47 -17.52
N ASN A 548 -23.66 -19.84 -18.78
CA ASN A 548 -22.84 -21.00 -19.13
C ASN A 548 -21.32 -20.82 -18.92
N ASN A 549 -20.86 -19.59 -18.66
CA ASN A 549 -19.46 -19.28 -18.34
C ASN A 549 -19.39 -18.72 -16.92
N VAL A 550 -19.06 -19.58 -15.96
CA VAL A 550 -18.77 -19.19 -14.57
C VAL A 550 -17.39 -19.72 -14.19
N ASN A 551 -16.54 -18.80 -13.78
CA ASN A 551 -15.21 -19.09 -13.28
C ASN A 551 -15.21 -18.95 -11.75
N LEU A 552 -14.43 -19.79 -11.07
CA LEU A 552 -14.05 -19.69 -9.67
C LEU A 552 -12.72 -18.92 -9.61
N ASP A 553 -12.64 -17.84 -8.82
CA ASP A 553 -11.56 -16.83 -8.98
C ASP A 553 -10.55 -16.95 -7.83
N ILE A 554 -9.65 -17.93 -7.97
CA ILE A 554 -8.87 -18.47 -6.85
C ILE A 554 -7.64 -17.60 -6.53
N PRO A 555 -7.48 -17.10 -5.28
CA PRO A 555 -6.39 -16.19 -4.93
C PRO A 555 -5.04 -16.92 -4.73
N ILE A 556 -4.12 -16.80 -5.69
CA ILE A 556 -2.78 -17.41 -5.65
C ILE A 556 -1.77 -16.47 -4.94
N GLY A 557 -2.20 -15.88 -3.84
CA GLY A 557 -1.47 -14.85 -3.11
C GLY A 557 -1.25 -13.56 -3.92
N ALA A 558 -0.52 -12.62 -3.32
CA ALA A 558 -0.15 -11.32 -3.92
C ALA A 558 -1.28 -10.45 -4.52
N GLY A 559 -2.56 -10.80 -4.31
CA GLY A 559 -3.70 -10.16 -4.98
C GLY A 559 -3.98 -10.70 -6.40
N LEU A 560 -3.27 -11.73 -6.84
CA LEU A 560 -3.46 -12.41 -8.11
C LEU A 560 -4.55 -13.50 -7.99
N THR A 561 -5.39 -13.66 -9.02
CA THR A 561 -6.42 -14.69 -9.08
C THR A 561 -6.32 -15.53 -10.34
N MET A 562 -6.42 -16.87 -10.22
CA MET A 562 -6.60 -17.77 -11.36
C MET A 562 -8.09 -18.06 -11.56
N PRO A 563 -8.67 -17.72 -12.73
CA PRO A 563 -10.06 -18.04 -13.05
C PRO A 563 -10.19 -19.48 -13.57
N ILE A 564 -10.75 -20.39 -12.78
CA ILE A 564 -11.02 -21.78 -13.19
C ILE A 564 -12.48 -21.96 -13.60
N LYS A 565 -12.70 -22.43 -14.84
CA LYS A 565 -14.04 -22.68 -15.36
C LYS A 565 -14.69 -23.91 -14.71
N LEU A 566 -15.81 -23.70 -14.00
CA LEU A 566 -16.59 -24.80 -13.40
C LEU A 566 -17.50 -25.46 -14.45
N ASP A 567 -17.00 -26.43 -15.19
CA ASP A 567 -17.75 -27.12 -16.26
C ASP A 567 -18.74 -28.20 -15.73
N SER A 568 -19.63 -28.74 -16.57
CA SER A 568 -20.68 -29.73 -16.24
C SER A 568 -20.17 -31.16 -16.02
N ASN A 569 -18.88 -31.41 -16.18
CA ASN A 569 -18.25 -32.72 -16.01
C ASN A 569 -17.95 -33.09 -14.55
N LEU A 570 -17.88 -32.12 -13.63
CA LEU A 570 -17.51 -32.34 -12.23
C LEU A 570 -18.74 -32.38 -11.32
N LEU A 571 -18.92 -33.51 -10.62
CA LEU A 571 -20.03 -33.77 -9.70
C LEU A 571 -19.53 -33.91 -8.25
N TRP A 572 -20.36 -33.48 -7.29
CA TRP A 572 -20.00 -33.42 -5.87
C TRP A 572 -20.92 -34.30 -5.02
N VAL A 573 -20.29 -35.15 -4.21
CA VAL A 573 -20.92 -36.03 -3.22
C VAL A 573 -20.33 -35.72 -1.86
N GLY A 574 -21.14 -35.80 -0.80
CA GLY A 574 -20.66 -35.73 0.58
C GLY A 574 -21.18 -36.91 1.39
N ALA A 575 -20.29 -37.66 2.05
CA ALA A 575 -20.69 -38.65 3.03
C ALA A 575 -20.84 -37.98 4.41
N MET A 576 -21.95 -38.26 5.10
CA MET A 576 -22.32 -37.58 6.34
C MET A 576 -22.57 -38.61 7.45
N ASN A 577 -21.98 -38.39 8.62
CA ASN A 577 -22.24 -39.18 9.82
C ASN A 577 -23.41 -38.56 10.61
N GLU A 578 -24.20 -39.40 11.31
CA GLU A 578 -25.45 -39.00 11.98
C GLU A 578 -25.29 -38.77 13.50
N ASP A 579 -24.04 -38.83 13.95
CA ASP A 579 -23.58 -38.93 15.33
C ASP A 579 -23.50 -37.55 16.01
N GLU A 580 -23.61 -37.53 17.34
CA GLU A 580 -23.75 -36.29 18.14
C GLU A 580 -22.53 -35.36 18.09
N THR A 581 -21.36 -35.90 17.74
CA THR A 581 -20.11 -35.14 17.54
C THR A 581 -20.11 -34.28 16.27
N THR A 582 -21.09 -34.46 15.38
CA THR A 582 -21.11 -33.87 14.04
C THR A 582 -22.05 -32.65 13.94
N LYS A 583 -21.76 -31.74 13.00
CA LYS A 583 -22.59 -30.56 12.77
C LYS A 583 -23.90 -30.93 12.07
N SER A 584 -24.97 -30.19 12.36
CA SER A 584 -26.21 -30.26 11.58
C SER A 584 -26.12 -29.35 10.36
N LEU A 585 -26.63 -29.81 9.22
CA LEU A 585 -26.70 -29.02 7.98
C LEU A 585 -27.73 -27.89 8.12
N SER A 586 -27.44 -26.71 7.59
CA SER A 586 -28.39 -25.59 7.53
C SER A 586 -29.36 -25.74 6.34
N ASP A 587 -30.54 -25.12 6.44
CA ASP A 587 -31.53 -25.10 5.36
C ASP A 587 -30.97 -24.60 4.02
N LYS A 588 -30.01 -23.67 4.05
CA LYS A 588 -29.31 -23.16 2.84
C LYS A 588 -28.59 -24.26 2.07
N VAL A 589 -28.12 -25.29 2.77
CA VAL A 589 -27.41 -26.44 2.21
C VAL A 589 -28.42 -27.50 1.76
N LEU A 590 -29.42 -27.81 2.61
CA LEU A 590 -30.49 -28.76 2.29
C LEU A 590 -31.29 -28.34 1.02
N ASP A 591 -31.55 -27.05 0.85
CA ASP A 591 -32.17 -26.51 -0.37
C ASP A 591 -31.36 -26.84 -1.65
N ARG A 592 -30.03 -26.94 -1.53
CA ARG A 592 -29.08 -27.17 -2.62
C ARG A 592 -28.61 -28.62 -2.74
N ALA A 593 -28.99 -29.51 -1.82
CA ALA A 593 -28.52 -30.88 -1.76
C ALA A 593 -29.66 -31.91 -1.72
N PHE A 594 -29.43 -33.11 -2.27
CA PHE A 594 -30.33 -34.25 -2.05
C PHE A 594 -29.78 -35.13 -0.92
N CYS A 595 -30.61 -35.49 0.07
CA CYS A 595 -30.20 -36.32 1.20
C CYS A 595 -30.66 -37.77 1.02
N LEU A 596 -29.73 -38.66 0.68
CA LEU A 596 -29.95 -40.09 0.52
C LEU A 596 -29.61 -40.83 1.82
N ASN A 597 -30.63 -41.39 2.48
CA ASN A 597 -30.44 -42.19 3.69
C ASN A 597 -30.10 -43.65 3.34
N PHE A 598 -29.01 -44.16 3.89
CA PHE A 598 -28.63 -45.56 3.79
C PHE A 598 -29.44 -46.41 4.79
N PRO A 599 -29.96 -47.58 4.38
CA PRO A 599 -30.60 -48.50 5.30
C PRO A 599 -29.58 -49.07 6.29
N ARG A 600 -30.01 -49.30 7.53
CA ARG A 600 -29.20 -50.07 8.49
C ARG A 600 -29.16 -51.53 8.04
N PRO A 601 -27.98 -52.18 7.95
CA PRO A 601 -27.88 -53.57 7.53
C PRO A 601 -28.62 -54.47 8.54
N LYS A 602 -29.47 -55.35 8.00
CA LYS A 602 -30.23 -56.35 8.79
C LYS A 602 -29.38 -57.58 9.12
N GLU A 603 -28.45 -57.91 8.23
CA GLU A 603 -27.52 -59.02 8.34
C GLU A 603 -26.10 -58.48 8.16
N LEU A 604 -25.15 -58.98 8.96
CA LEU A 604 -23.76 -58.53 8.96
C LEU A 604 -22.91 -59.51 8.16
N VAL A 605 -22.78 -59.26 6.85
CA VAL A 605 -22.05 -60.13 5.92
C VAL A 605 -20.54 -59.91 6.05
N SER A 606 -19.80 -60.97 6.40
CA SER A 606 -18.33 -60.95 6.42
C SER A 606 -17.76 -61.07 5.00
N ARG A 607 -16.86 -60.17 4.60
CA ARG A 607 -16.06 -60.35 3.37
C ARG A 607 -14.80 -61.15 3.72
N LEU A 608 -14.68 -62.35 3.14
CA LEU A 608 -13.54 -63.25 3.38
C LEU A 608 -12.34 -62.97 2.46
N GLU A 609 -12.56 -62.30 1.33
CA GLU A 609 -11.51 -61.92 0.37
C GLU A 609 -11.65 -60.44 -0.03
N LEU A 610 -10.51 -59.75 -0.14
CA LEU A 610 -10.41 -58.39 -0.65
C LEU A 610 -9.89 -58.41 -2.09
N LYS A 611 -10.80 -58.59 -3.05
CA LYS A 611 -10.51 -58.43 -4.49
C LYS A 611 -10.11 -56.98 -4.77
N LYS A 612 -9.17 -56.72 -5.68
CA LYS A 612 -8.90 -55.37 -6.17
C LYS A 612 -9.89 -55.02 -7.28
N LEU A 613 -10.11 -53.73 -7.52
CA LEU A 613 -11.06 -53.27 -8.53
C LEU A 613 -10.61 -53.68 -9.95
N ASN A 614 -9.32 -53.54 -10.25
CA ASN A 614 -8.70 -53.96 -11.51
C ASN A 614 -8.84 -55.47 -11.78
N ASP A 615 -8.97 -56.31 -10.73
CA ASP A 615 -9.12 -57.77 -10.88
C ASP A 615 -10.52 -58.16 -11.40
N ILE A 616 -11.48 -57.22 -11.39
CA ILE A 616 -12.88 -57.43 -11.79
C ILE A 616 -13.17 -56.81 -13.15
N CYS A 617 -12.62 -55.62 -13.42
CA CYS A 617 -12.71 -54.94 -14.69
C CYS A 617 -11.62 -53.85 -14.82
N GLU A 618 -11.15 -53.61 -16.03
CA GLU A 618 -10.36 -52.43 -16.38
C GLU A 618 -11.22 -51.16 -16.28
N PHE A 619 -10.66 -50.06 -15.77
CA PHE A 619 -11.33 -48.77 -15.71
C PHE A 619 -11.59 -48.21 -17.12
N LYS A 620 -12.83 -47.78 -17.40
CA LYS A 620 -13.25 -47.25 -18.71
C LYS A 620 -13.97 -45.92 -18.56
N TRP A 621 -13.31 -44.81 -18.93
CA TRP A 621 -13.79 -43.46 -18.68
C TRP A 621 -15.08 -43.13 -19.43
N LEU A 622 -16.01 -42.47 -18.75
CA LEU A 622 -17.31 -42.08 -19.27
C LEU A 622 -17.19 -40.71 -19.97
N PRO A 623 -17.53 -40.60 -21.27
CA PRO A 623 -17.47 -39.33 -21.96
C PRO A 623 -18.55 -38.36 -21.47
N LYS A 624 -18.17 -37.10 -21.27
CA LYS A 624 -19.06 -36.00 -20.91
C LYS A 624 -20.27 -35.90 -21.86
N THR A 625 -20.05 -36.06 -23.16
CA THR A 625 -21.10 -36.04 -24.18
C THR A 625 -22.12 -37.18 -24.05
N THR A 626 -21.70 -38.35 -23.53
CA THR A 626 -22.60 -39.48 -23.28
C THR A 626 -23.51 -39.18 -22.09
N TRP A 627 -22.94 -38.65 -20.99
CA TRP A 627 -23.68 -38.18 -19.81
C TRP A 627 -24.65 -37.04 -20.14
N GLU A 628 -24.20 -36.03 -20.89
CA GLU A 628 -25.05 -34.94 -21.37
C GLU A 628 -26.17 -35.44 -22.30
N SER A 629 -25.99 -36.56 -23.03
CA SER A 629 -27.07 -37.22 -23.76
C SER A 629 -28.14 -37.83 -22.84
N TRP A 630 -27.75 -38.36 -21.68
CA TRP A 630 -28.68 -38.94 -20.70
C TRP A 630 -29.49 -37.85 -19.98
N VAL A 631 -28.84 -36.72 -19.65
CA VAL A 631 -29.52 -35.54 -19.08
C VAL A 631 -30.46 -34.87 -20.09
N SER A 632 -30.07 -34.75 -21.37
CA SER A 632 -30.84 -33.99 -22.38
C SER A 632 -32.00 -34.76 -23.05
N LYS A 633 -32.09 -36.09 -22.90
CA LYS A 633 -33.21 -36.92 -23.42
C LYS A 633 -34.56 -36.67 -22.72
N THR A 634 -34.60 -35.81 -21.69
CA THR A 634 -35.78 -35.59 -20.83
C THR A 634 -36.93 -34.86 -21.56
N GLN A 635 -38.16 -35.34 -21.36
CA GLN A 635 -39.33 -34.93 -22.15
C GLN A 635 -40.06 -33.73 -21.52
N LYS A 636 -40.07 -32.59 -22.23
CA LYS A 636 -40.61 -31.30 -21.75
C LYS A 636 -42.14 -31.25 -21.48
N ASN A 637 -42.88 -32.34 -21.78
CA ASN A 637 -44.35 -32.35 -21.79
C ASN A 637 -44.98 -33.26 -20.72
N ILE A 638 -44.30 -33.51 -19.59
CA ILE A 638 -44.86 -34.27 -18.46
C ILE A 638 -45.65 -33.35 -17.53
N ASN A 639 -46.94 -33.63 -17.31
CA ASN A 639 -47.80 -32.80 -16.46
C ASN A 639 -47.62 -33.13 -14.97
N LEU A 640 -46.78 -32.34 -14.29
CA LEU A 640 -46.48 -32.50 -12.86
C LEU A 640 -47.43 -31.74 -11.92
N THR A 641 -48.53 -31.14 -12.43
CA THR A 641 -49.43 -30.29 -11.62
C THR A 641 -50.05 -31.01 -10.41
N LYS A 642 -50.37 -32.32 -10.50
CA LYS A 642 -50.83 -33.12 -9.35
C LYS A 642 -49.80 -33.11 -8.21
N TYR A 643 -48.54 -33.37 -8.54
CA TYR A 643 -47.43 -33.44 -7.58
C TYR A 643 -47.10 -32.06 -7.01
N LYS A 644 -47.18 -31.00 -7.83
CA LYS A 644 -47.02 -29.61 -7.40
C LYS A 644 -48.10 -29.23 -6.36
N GLY A 645 -49.36 -29.54 -6.63
CA GLY A 645 -50.48 -29.30 -5.71
C GLY A 645 -50.44 -30.13 -4.42
N ILE A 646 -49.62 -31.18 -4.34
CA ILE A 646 -49.32 -31.89 -3.08
C ILE A 646 -48.20 -31.15 -2.32
N ALA A 647 -47.12 -30.78 -3.00
CA ALA A 647 -46.02 -30.02 -2.39
C ALA A 647 -46.48 -28.64 -1.86
N GLU A 648 -47.38 -27.97 -2.58
CA GLU A 648 -48.00 -26.70 -2.15
C GLU A 648 -48.82 -26.87 -0.87
N LYS A 649 -49.62 -27.94 -0.74
CA LYS A 649 -50.35 -28.25 0.49
C LYS A 649 -49.43 -28.57 1.67
N ILE A 650 -48.33 -29.28 1.44
CA ILE A 650 -47.31 -29.52 2.48
C ILE A 650 -46.69 -28.18 2.92
N ASN A 651 -46.42 -27.27 1.98
CA ASN A 651 -45.90 -25.93 2.27
C ASN A 651 -46.90 -25.07 3.07
N GLU A 652 -48.20 -25.12 2.75
CA GLU A 652 -49.27 -24.47 3.56
C GLU A 652 -49.30 -24.97 5.02
N LYS A 653 -49.00 -26.26 5.26
CA LYS A 653 -48.89 -26.79 6.62
C LYS A 653 -47.61 -26.32 7.31
N LEU A 654 -46.47 -26.39 6.62
CA LEU A 654 -45.16 -25.98 7.16
C LEU A 654 -45.13 -24.50 7.58
N ALA A 655 -45.86 -23.63 6.88
CA ALA A 655 -45.96 -22.22 7.22
C ALA A 655 -46.47 -21.97 8.66
N LYS A 656 -47.32 -22.87 9.21
CA LYS A 656 -47.77 -22.82 10.62
C LYS A 656 -46.62 -23.02 11.61
N ALA A 657 -45.60 -23.78 11.24
CA ALA A 657 -44.39 -24.03 12.03
C ALA A 657 -43.23 -23.09 11.65
N HIS A 658 -43.53 -21.94 11.01
CA HIS A 658 -42.54 -20.96 10.54
C HIS A 658 -41.49 -21.51 9.54
N ARG A 659 -41.75 -22.68 8.92
CA ARG A 659 -40.88 -23.31 7.92
C ARG A 659 -41.50 -23.19 6.52
N ALA A 660 -40.69 -23.24 5.47
CA ALA A 660 -41.16 -23.12 4.09
C ALA A 660 -40.35 -23.96 3.09
N ILE A 661 -41.03 -24.38 2.02
CA ILE A 661 -40.46 -25.01 0.83
C ILE A 661 -40.32 -23.93 -0.25
N GLY A 662 -39.09 -23.45 -0.47
CA GLY A 662 -38.82 -22.47 -1.53
C GLY A 662 -38.95 -23.07 -2.94
N HIS A 663 -39.24 -22.23 -3.94
CA HIS A 663 -39.41 -22.67 -5.35
C HIS A 663 -38.27 -23.55 -5.89
N ARG A 664 -37.04 -23.33 -5.42
CA ARG A 664 -35.85 -24.13 -5.73
C ARG A 664 -35.98 -25.60 -5.35
N VAL A 665 -36.61 -25.87 -4.21
CA VAL A 665 -36.82 -27.24 -3.73
C VAL A 665 -37.78 -27.95 -4.67
N TRP A 666 -38.90 -27.29 -5.02
CA TRP A 666 -39.80 -27.78 -6.05
C TRP A 666 -39.09 -28.02 -7.40
N GLN A 667 -38.34 -27.03 -7.92
CA GLN A 667 -37.57 -27.17 -9.16
C GLN A 667 -36.57 -28.34 -9.14
N SER A 668 -36.01 -28.66 -7.96
CA SER A 668 -35.12 -29.81 -7.80
C SER A 668 -35.91 -31.13 -7.81
N MET A 669 -37.06 -31.21 -7.13
CA MET A 669 -37.95 -32.38 -7.16
C MET A 669 -38.50 -32.63 -8.58
N GLU A 670 -38.92 -31.57 -9.27
CA GLU A 670 -39.34 -31.56 -10.66
C GLU A 670 -38.22 -32.09 -11.58
N ALA A 671 -36.99 -31.60 -11.43
CA ALA A 671 -35.85 -32.14 -12.16
C ALA A 671 -35.60 -33.63 -11.84
N TYR A 672 -35.66 -34.05 -10.57
CA TYR A 672 -35.48 -35.45 -10.17
C TYR A 672 -36.51 -36.37 -10.82
N MET A 673 -37.79 -35.99 -10.79
CA MET A 673 -38.87 -36.75 -11.43
C MET A 673 -38.74 -36.84 -12.95
N LEU A 674 -38.15 -35.83 -13.60
CA LEU A 674 -37.90 -35.84 -15.05
C LEU A 674 -36.68 -36.67 -15.46
N HIS A 675 -35.68 -36.84 -14.59
CA HIS A 675 -34.40 -37.49 -14.90
C HIS A 675 -34.28 -38.95 -14.41
N TYR A 676 -35.31 -39.52 -13.79
CA TYR A 676 -35.26 -40.86 -13.20
C TYR A 676 -35.15 -41.99 -14.27
N PRO A 677 -34.31 -43.03 -14.08
CA PRO A 677 -33.85 -43.94 -15.16
C PRO A 677 -34.88 -44.92 -15.75
N LEU A 678 -36.00 -45.19 -15.08
CA LEU A 678 -36.91 -46.30 -15.45
C LEU A 678 -38.00 -45.90 -16.45
N ILE A 679 -38.27 -46.76 -17.44
CA ILE A 679 -39.09 -46.44 -18.62
C ILE A 679 -40.42 -47.20 -18.68
N ASP A 680 -40.47 -48.46 -18.22
CA ASP A 680 -41.54 -49.41 -18.56
C ASP A 680 -42.93 -49.07 -17.99
N ASP A 681 -43.00 -48.39 -16.85
CA ASP A 681 -44.26 -47.89 -16.27
C ASP A 681 -44.07 -46.46 -15.73
N ARG A 682 -44.39 -45.49 -16.58
CA ARG A 682 -44.19 -44.07 -16.29
C ARG A 682 -44.97 -43.55 -15.09
N GLU A 683 -46.17 -44.07 -14.80
CA GLU A 683 -46.96 -43.59 -13.68
C GLU A 683 -46.43 -44.13 -12.35
N LYS A 684 -46.08 -45.43 -12.29
CA LYS A 684 -45.39 -46.02 -11.14
C LYS A 684 -44.03 -45.36 -10.92
N VAL A 685 -43.27 -45.11 -11.99
CA VAL A 685 -41.97 -44.44 -11.93
C VAL A 685 -42.07 -43.02 -11.41
N LEU A 686 -42.99 -42.19 -11.92
CA LEU A 686 -43.20 -40.84 -11.39
C LEU A 686 -43.62 -40.87 -9.91
N LYS A 687 -44.42 -41.86 -9.49
CA LYS A 687 -44.78 -42.04 -8.08
C LYS A 687 -43.56 -42.42 -7.20
N ILE A 688 -42.69 -43.31 -7.67
CA ILE A 688 -41.45 -43.71 -6.99
C ILE A 688 -40.49 -42.51 -6.90
N ALA A 689 -40.32 -41.75 -7.99
CA ALA A 689 -39.45 -40.59 -8.02
C ALA A 689 -39.99 -39.42 -7.17
N PHE A 690 -41.31 -39.28 -7.04
CA PHE A 690 -41.94 -38.34 -6.12
C PHE A 690 -41.77 -38.74 -4.64
N GLU A 691 -41.91 -40.03 -4.32
CA GLU A 691 -41.62 -40.58 -3.00
C GLU A 691 -40.17 -40.31 -2.60
N ASP A 692 -39.22 -40.68 -3.47
CA ASP A 692 -37.79 -40.39 -3.32
C ASP A 692 -37.55 -38.88 -3.11
N SER A 693 -38.22 -38.03 -3.88
CA SER A 693 -38.12 -36.57 -3.77
C SER A 693 -38.62 -36.05 -2.42
N ILE A 694 -39.72 -36.59 -1.89
CA ILE A 694 -40.20 -36.26 -0.53
C ILE A 694 -39.14 -36.65 0.51
N VAL A 695 -38.61 -37.88 0.41
CA VAL A 695 -37.57 -38.39 1.33
C VAL A 695 -36.30 -37.53 1.29
N GLN A 696 -35.83 -37.14 0.12
CA GLN A 696 -34.53 -36.49 -0.05
C GLN A 696 -34.55 -34.96 0.11
N LYS A 697 -35.74 -34.32 0.05
CA LYS A 697 -35.89 -32.85 0.10
C LYS A 697 -36.88 -32.32 1.15
N ILE A 698 -37.96 -33.04 1.45
CA ILE A 698 -38.98 -32.57 2.40
C ILE A 698 -38.70 -33.11 3.81
N MET A 699 -38.45 -34.41 3.97
CA MET A 699 -38.18 -35.01 5.29
C MET A 699 -36.98 -34.37 6.03
N PRO A 700 -35.87 -33.95 5.37
CA PRO A 700 -34.77 -33.27 6.04
C PRO A 700 -35.15 -31.90 6.63
N LYS A 701 -36.14 -31.19 6.05
CA LYS A 701 -36.64 -29.90 6.57
C LYS A 701 -37.53 -30.03 7.81
N LEU A 702 -38.05 -31.23 8.07
CA LEU A 702 -38.79 -31.55 9.30
C LEU A 702 -37.84 -31.83 10.48
N ARG A 703 -36.53 -32.00 10.25
CA ARG A 703 -35.54 -32.29 11.28
C ARG A 703 -35.56 -31.21 12.38
N GLY A 704 -35.58 -31.64 13.63
CA GLY A 704 -35.59 -30.73 14.78
C GLY A 704 -36.91 -29.97 14.96
N MET A 705 -38.03 -30.44 14.38
CA MET A 705 -39.36 -30.02 14.84
C MET A 705 -39.70 -30.73 16.16
N GLU A 706 -40.35 -30.04 17.08
CA GLU A 706 -40.75 -30.60 18.37
C GLU A 706 -41.93 -31.56 18.23
N LEU A 707 -41.88 -32.68 18.96
CA LEU A 707 -42.94 -33.70 19.01
C LEU A 707 -44.08 -33.33 19.97
N HIS A 708 -44.14 -32.05 20.36
CA HIS A 708 -45.09 -31.47 21.32
C HIS A 708 -45.67 -30.14 20.77
N GLY A 709 -46.55 -29.50 21.54
CA GLY A 709 -47.09 -28.18 21.21
C GLY A 709 -47.85 -28.13 19.87
N GLU A 710 -47.60 -27.09 19.09
CA GLU A 710 -48.26 -26.87 17.80
C GLU A 710 -47.50 -27.50 16.63
N GLU A 711 -46.18 -27.61 16.70
CA GLU A 711 -45.36 -28.27 15.68
C GLU A 711 -45.76 -29.74 15.50
N LYS A 712 -46.12 -30.45 16.58
CA LYS A 712 -46.67 -31.80 16.47
C LYS A 712 -47.93 -31.86 15.60
N LYS A 713 -48.88 -30.93 15.77
CA LYS A 713 -50.11 -30.88 14.95
C LYS A 713 -49.76 -30.68 13.47
N VAL A 714 -48.72 -29.90 13.18
CA VAL A 714 -48.20 -29.71 11.82
C VAL A 714 -47.57 -30.98 11.27
N LEU A 715 -46.79 -31.71 12.06
CA LEU A 715 -46.23 -33.03 11.68
C LEU A 715 -47.34 -34.05 11.41
N ASP A 716 -48.37 -34.13 12.28
CA ASP A 716 -49.53 -35.01 12.11
C ASP A 716 -50.33 -34.63 10.84
N GLU A 717 -50.61 -33.33 10.60
CA GLU A 717 -51.26 -32.84 9.37
C GLU A 717 -50.44 -33.11 8.09
N ILE A 718 -49.11 -33.11 8.17
CA ILE A 718 -48.21 -33.45 7.05
C ILE A 718 -48.18 -34.96 6.81
N ASN A 719 -48.16 -35.76 7.86
CA ASN A 719 -48.21 -37.22 7.80
C ASN A 719 -49.45 -37.69 7.02
N ASP A 720 -50.64 -37.18 7.37
CA ASP A 720 -51.90 -37.52 6.69
C ASP A 720 -51.88 -37.18 5.18
N ILE A 721 -51.23 -36.08 4.80
CA ILE A 721 -51.06 -35.70 3.38
C ILE A 721 -50.12 -36.67 2.66
N ILE A 722 -49.00 -37.03 3.29
CA ILE A 722 -48.00 -37.94 2.71
C ILE A 722 -48.56 -39.37 2.60
N LEU A 723 -49.16 -39.90 3.66
CA LEU A 723 -49.73 -41.26 3.70
C LEU A 723 -50.80 -41.50 2.64
N LYS A 724 -51.64 -40.49 2.37
CA LYS A 724 -52.74 -40.57 1.40
C LYS A 724 -52.26 -40.83 -0.03
N GLU A 725 -51.11 -40.29 -0.42
CA GLU A 725 -50.55 -40.44 -1.76
C GLU A 725 -49.42 -41.50 -1.78
N VAL A 726 -48.62 -41.58 -0.72
CA VAL A 726 -47.40 -42.40 -0.60
C VAL A 726 -47.39 -43.20 0.72
N PRO A 727 -48.20 -44.27 0.83
CA PRO A 727 -48.37 -45.02 2.08
C PRO A 727 -47.11 -45.80 2.51
N ASN A 728 -46.15 -46.01 1.61
CA ASN A 728 -44.91 -46.74 1.90
C ASN A 728 -43.98 -46.00 2.89
N LEU A 729 -44.14 -44.68 3.04
CA LEU A 729 -43.38 -43.85 3.99
C LEU A 729 -43.89 -43.93 5.45
N GLU A 730 -44.99 -44.65 5.72
CA GLU A 730 -45.61 -44.71 7.07
C GLU A 730 -44.63 -45.14 8.16
N LYS A 731 -43.82 -46.17 7.87
CA LYS A 731 -42.86 -46.72 8.84
C LYS A 731 -41.72 -45.75 9.12
N ASP A 732 -41.20 -45.10 8.09
CA ASP A 732 -40.14 -44.10 8.21
C ASP A 732 -40.61 -42.86 8.99
N PHE A 733 -41.81 -42.35 8.70
CA PHE A 733 -42.35 -41.18 9.41
C PHE A 733 -42.64 -41.50 10.89
N LYS A 734 -43.24 -42.66 11.19
CA LYS A 734 -43.46 -43.12 12.57
C LYS A 734 -42.15 -43.34 13.32
N TYR A 735 -41.12 -43.89 12.67
CA TYR A 735 -39.80 -44.05 13.28
C TYR A 735 -39.13 -42.71 13.58
N ALA A 736 -39.21 -41.74 12.66
CA ALA A 736 -38.70 -40.38 12.84
C ALA A 736 -39.38 -39.60 13.99
N MET A 737 -40.63 -39.96 14.32
CA MET A 737 -41.37 -39.46 15.49
C MET A 737 -41.13 -40.26 16.78
N SER A 738 -40.56 -41.47 16.75
CA SER A 738 -40.32 -42.30 17.95
C SER A 738 -39.00 -41.99 18.69
N ASN A 739 -38.42 -40.82 18.44
CA ASN A 739 -37.07 -40.46 18.84
C ASN A 739 -37.04 -39.92 20.30
N PRO A 740 -36.20 -40.47 21.22
CA PRO A 740 -36.23 -40.12 22.65
C PRO A 740 -35.86 -38.67 22.99
N TYR A 741 -35.29 -37.92 22.04
CA TYR A 741 -34.89 -36.51 22.22
C TYR A 741 -36.06 -35.52 22.07
N GLY A 742 -37.30 -35.98 21.92
CA GLY A 742 -38.49 -35.11 21.80
C GLY A 742 -38.59 -34.32 20.49
N GLN A 743 -37.72 -34.63 19.51
CA GLN A 743 -37.65 -33.95 18.21
C GLN A 743 -37.68 -34.94 17.04
N PHE A 744 -38.30 -34.53 15.94
CA PHE A 744 -38.33 -35.29 14.69
C PHE A 744 -36.92 -35.48 14.10
N LYS A 745 -36.49 -36.72 13.89
CA LYS A 745 -35.15 -37.07 13.38
C LYS A 745 -35.24 -38.19 12.32
N PHE A 746 -35.20 -37.79 11.04
CA PHE A 746 -35.38 -38.69 9.89
C PHE A 746 -34.11 -39.46 9.51
N ASN A 747 -33.91 -40.61 10.16
CA ASN A 747 -32.70 -41.43 10.06
C ASN A 747 -33.02 -42.90 9.69
N SER A 748 -33.98 -43.10 8.79
CA SER A 748 -34.41 -44.42 8.30
C SER A 748 -34.55 -44.46 6.78
N ALA A 749 -34.69 -45.67 6.23
CA ALA A 749 -34.84 -45.94 4.80
C ALA A 749 -35.70 -47.18 4.52
N TYR A 750 -36.74 -47.44 5.33
CA TYR A 750 -37.62 -48.61 5.18
C TYR A 750 -38.39 -48.59 3.84
N TYR A 751 -38.59 -47.41 3.25
CA TYR A 751 -39.17 -47.22 1.91
C TYR A 751 -38.42 -47.94 0.77
N LEU A 752 -37.18 -48.39 1.00
CA LEU A 752 -36.40 -49.22 0.09
C LEU A 752 -36.80 -50.72 0.13
N ASP A 753 -37.22 -51.23 1.30
CA ASP A 753 -37.48 -52.67 1.55
C ASP A 753 -38.65 -53.26 0.76
N SER A 754 -39.59 -52.41 0.35
CA SER A 754 -40.92 -52.83 -0.07
C SER A 754 -41.00 -53.38 -1.50
N GLN A 755 -39.98 -53.15 -2.34
CA GLN A 755 -39.96 -53.65 -3.72
C GLN A 755 -39.16 -54.94 -3.92
N GLU A 756 -38.12 -55.21 -3.11
CA GLU A 756 -37.42 -56.50 -3.14
C GLU A 756 -38.33 -57.66 -2.72
N ASN A 757 -39.32 -57.37 -1.88
CA ASN A 757 -40.39 -58.29 -1.45
C ASN A 757 -41.42 -58.63 -2.55
N ALA A 758 -41.35 -58.01 -3.73
CA ALA A 758 -42.16 -58.40 -4.89
C ALA A 758 -41.50 -59.56 -5.66
N LYS A 759 -40.34 -59.32 -6.29
CA LYS A 759 -39.64 -60.36 -7.09
C LYS A 759 -39.28 -61.59 -6.28
N SER A 760 -38.75 -61.42 -5.05
CA SER A 760 -38.39 -62.54 -4.18
C SER A 760 -39.55 -63.44 -3.71
N LYS A 761 -40.81 -63.09 -4.01
CA LYS A 761 -42.00 -63.95 -3.82
C LYS A 761 -42.46 -64.65 -5.11
N GLU A 762 -42.04 -64.18 -6.27
CA GLU A 762 -42.26 -64.82 -7.56
C GLU A 762 -41.12 -65.82 -7.84
N ASP A 763 -39.86 -65.41 -7.62
CA ASP A 763 -38.67 -66.27 -7.73
C ASP A 763 -38.62 -67.40 -6.68
N LYS A 764 -39.43 -67.33 -5.61
CA LYS A 764 -39.64 -68.43 -4.63
C LYS A 764 -40.92 -69.24 -4.88
N LYS A 765 -41.50 -69.11 -6.07
CA LYS A 765 -42.68 -69.86 -6.57
C LYS A 765 -42.51 -70.43 -7.99
N ALA A 766 -41.33 -70.26 -8.58
CA ALA A 766 -40.90 -70.89 -9.83
C ALA A 766 -40.14 -72.19 -9.55
#